data_AF-A0A1Y6L8B3-F1
#
_entry.id   AF-A0A1Y6L8B3-F1
#
_cell.length_a   1.000
_cell.length_b   1.000
_cell.length_c   1.000
_cell.angle_alpha   90.00
_cell.angle_beta   90.00
_cell.angle_gamma   90.00
#
_symmetry.space_group_name_H-M   'P 1'
#
loop_
_entity.id
_entity.type
_entity.pdbx_description
1 polymer ?
#
loop_
_entity_poly.entity_id
_entity_poly.type
_entity_poly.pdbx_seq_one_letter_code
_entity_poly.pdbx_strand_id
1 'polypeptide(L)'
;MSPSDDGAMPAPAPLAFEPARVMSSAHQVGCLDDCSICAPQWRGPHAITLDDTQSQTTLARVLHESSAVHARNSNVLDKHGDLVLKLWNSTTVTQRKALVKSAHPAIHDGRGFPVATYLTEEMKSDPVNHAQKHRPTFLAPFITLGNVCDGKENLIALIQHHTECSPADWASFHYEQHHLPFMTGYLRAAYNTHCVVMYGENHGSLVEWNAKDAHALKIVSFSRFHLAAESELEVLQFIESIVGRILLLAPTPRREGGRQNWDALITKGALPQDGFLNPAFSPPPAFDITNVLELLRPRHEAIQDEHRLVQSESDALRQVLAKAQSMPDAAFGTKQDKEAYLVHLAMLPTERNDTWDYLMMEVELAAKELQRPSAEGSSVSREYDAALAMLEHVLDQQFTIERVHLKIALEVCSDFAKTLKAMQRQSPDSAGRIGLYSVDELLFHLIALAHHTQPTAEPMSWHLREIHTLPEGQLKRLNQLTFDLMSDLMALVEALTMVRSHRPRCSSLAQVLGLQTAAPPARGVKQIASGLREGTQGFSMTNYAREFNERRSRLHPISIYNVVDSKEKLSMLQAPVTKYLNMPNSIGQVSQKGIETVDKSHAARDAFYSKVREWRTSLLRRLGATEVQIVEHLKCVSVSLTLEHQKRVQAERDALVLAVQKEAPPAAILRELDPNAGRQLRDQVNVDDATGKAKPEKVKRRGVAVQQQIDDDVANGLEDLALNEAPPIEVTKNTLITLERLFDPSPQNRSKLGWQEFEAAMGDIGYQWTPNGGSAVPFKGGEGLGTIVVHRPHGTKPSLSHERCKDIAGRLRRKYGWTVETFVERTKAA
;
A
#
# COMPACT_ATOMS: atom_id res chain seq x y z
N MET A 1 45.68 4.56 -12.54
CA MET A 1 46.08 3.93 -11.27
C MET A 1 44.85 3.96 -10.38
N SER A 2 44.22 2.79 -10.22
CA SER A 2 42.96 2.62 -9.49
C SER A 2 43.20 2.77 -7.99
N PRO A 3 42.44 3.60 -7.25
CA PRO A 3 42.46 3.60 -5.80
C PRO A 3 41.62 2.43 -5.28
N SER A 4 42.24 1.73 -4.34
CA SER A 4 41.83 0.53 -3.62
C SER A 4 40.64 0.73 -2.69
N ASP A 5 40.03 -0.41 -2.35
CA ASP A 5 39.04 -0.66 -1.31
C ASP A 5 39.22 0.20 -0.05
N ASP A 6 38.26 1.09 0.21
CA ASP A 6 38.04 1.68 1.53
C ASP A 6 36.53 1.76 1.81
N GLY A 7 36.08 0.86 2.70
CA GLY A 7 35.03 1.14 3.67
C GLY A 7 33.59 1.33 3.18
N ALA A 8 33.14 0.65 2.12
CA ALA A 8 31.70 0.42 1.99
C ALA A 8 31.27 -0.54 3.11
N MET A 9 30.43 -0.08 4.05
CA MET A 9 29.74 -0.95 4.99
C MET A 9 29.15 -2.13 4.20
N PRO A 10 29.49 -3.39 4.54
CA PRO A 10 28.91 -4.53 3.85
C PRO A 10 27.40 -4.42 4.00
N ALA A 11 26.69 -4.33 2.87
CA ALA A 11 25.25 -4.46 2.87
C ALA A 11 24.91 -5.73 3.69
N PRO A 12 24.05 -5.66 4.72
CA PRO A 12 23.62 -6.88 5.38
C PRO A 12 23.08 -7.80 4.30
N ALA A 13 23.61 -9.03 4.25
CA ALA A 13 23.19 -10.03 3.27
C ALA A 13 21.65 -10.03 3.21
N PRO A 14 21.04 -10.13 2.01
CA PRO A 14 19.59 -10.14 1.86
C PRO A 14 18.95 -11.12 2.85
N LEU A 15 17.67 -10.93 3.16
CA LEU A 15 16.91 -11.95 3.87
C LEU A 15 16.85 -13.21 3.00
N ALA A 16 17.91 -14.01 3.00
CA ALA A 16 17.96 -15.31 2.38
C ALA A 16 17.12 -16.24 3.26
N PHE A 17 15.82 -16.19 3.04
CA PHE A 17 15.06 -17.42 3.04
C PHE A 17 15.54 -18.19 1.81
N GLU A 18 16.66 -18.89 1.90
CA GLU A 18 16.87 -20.03 1.02
C GLU A 18 16.74 -21.23 1.93
N PRO A 19 15.53 -21.76 2.18
CA PRO A 19 15.42 -23.17 2.50
C PRO A 19 16.23 -23.86 1.41
N ALA A 20 17.13 -24.76 1.80
CA ALA A 20 18.00 -25.45 0.86
C ALA A 20 17.12 -25.91 -0.30
N ARG A 21 17.35 -25.35 -1.51
CA ARG A 21 16.59 -25.74 -2.70
C ARG A 21 16.75 -27.25 -2.81
N VAL A 22 15.67 -27.98 -2.55
CA VAL A 22 15.70 -29.43 -2.69
C VAL A 22 15.77 -29.69 -4.18
N MET A 23 16.91 -30.22 -4.65
CA MET A 23 17.06 -30.57 -6.06
C MET A 23 15.98 -31.59 -6.41
N SER A 24 15.16 -31.27 -7.42
CA SER A 24 14.14 -32.20 -7.90
C SER A 24 14.83 -33.41 -8.55
N SER A 25 14.31 -34.61 -8.31
CA SER A 25 14.68 -35.81 -9.04
C SER A 25 13.99 -35.92 -10.42
N ALA A 26 13.07 -35.00 -10.73
CA ALA A 26 12.32 -34.98 -11.97
C ALA A 26 12.94 -34.01 -12.99
N HIS A 27 12.83 -34.33 -14.28
CA HIS A 27 13.35 -33.49 -15.35
C HIS A 27 12.53 -32.19 -15.45
N GLN A 28 13.18 -31.03 -15.37
CA GLN A 28 12.52 -29.74 -15.62
C GLN A 28 12.05 -29.71 -17.08
N VAL A 29 10.79 -29.38 -17.30
CA VAL A 29 10.21 -29.19 -18.64
C VAL A 29 10.10 -27.70 -18.92
N GLY A 30 10.79 -27.25 -19.97
CA GLY A 30 10.69 -25.88 -20.47
C GLY A 30 12.02 -25.18 -20.65
N CYS A 31 12.05 -23.87 -20.40
CA CYS A 31 13.26 -23.05 -20.50
C CYS A 31 14.38 -23.58 -19.58
N LEU A 32 15.64 -23.28 -19.94
CA LEU A 32 16.85 -23.64 -19.18
C LEU A 32 16.76 -23.26 -17.69
N ASP A 33 17.69 -23.80 -16.89
CA ASP A 33 17.71 -23.86 -15.42
C ASP A 33 17.60 -22.53 -14.63
N ASP A 34 17.35 -21.39 -15.23
CA ASP A 34 17.26 -20.08 -14.55
C ASP A 34 16.01 -19.27 -14.90
N CYS A 35 15.05 -19.82 -15.63
CA CYS A 35 13.79 -19.12 -15.89
C CYS A 35 12.98 -18.94 -14.61
N SER A 36 12.75 -17.68 -14.21
CA SER A 36 12.00 -17.31 -13.00
C SER A 36 10.53 -17.74 -13.01
N ILE A 37 9.96 -18.04 -14.20
CA ILE A 37 8.58 -18.49 -14.34
C ILE A 37 8.49 -20.02 -14.38
N CYS A 38 9.33 -20.69 -15.18
CA CYS A 38 9.23 -22.13 -15.38
C CYS A 38 9.91 -22.93 -14.27
N ALA A 39 11.06 -22.47 -13.77
CA ALA A 39 11.85 -23.24 -12.80
C ALA A 39 11.06 -23.52 -11.49
N PRO A 40 10.33 -22.55 -10.89
CA PRO A 40 9.56 -22.80 -9.68
C PRO A 40 8.38 -23.77 -9.87
N GLN A 41 7.95 -24.05 -11.11
CA GLN A 41 6.86 -24.98 -11.37
C GLN A 41 7.27 -26.45 -11.23
N TRP A 42 8.59 -26.73 -11.30
CA TRP A 42 9.13 -28.09 -11.32
C TRP A 42 10.10 -28.38 -10.16
N ARG A 43 10.74 -27.34 -9.61
CA ARG A 43 11.73 -27.43 -8.53
C ARG A 43 11.06 -27.59 -7.16
N GLY A 44 10.62 -28.80 -6.90
CA GLY A 44 10.19 -29.29 -5.59
C GLY A 44 10.35 -30.81 -5.52
N PRO A 45 10.32 -31.41 -4.32
CA PRO A 45 10.32 -32.86 -4.18
C PRO A 45 8.96 -33.44 -4.57
N HIS A 46 9.00 -34.40 -5.49
CA HIS A 46 7.81 -35.08 -5.99
C HIS A 46 7.53 -36.36 -5.18
N ALA A 47 6.26 -36.62 -4.91
CA ALA A 47 5.85 -37.81 -4.19
C ALA A 47 5.98 -39.07 -5.03
N ILE A 48 5.48 -38.98 -6.27
CA ILE A 48 5.36 -40.06 -7.25
C ILE A 48 5.43 -39.45 -8.66
N THR A 49 5.79 -40.27 -9.66
CA THR A 49 5.67 -39.92 -11.08
C THR A 49 4.49 -40.68 -11.68
N LEU A 50 3.63 -39.96 -12.41
CA LEU A 50 2.44 -40.50 -13.06
C LEU A 50 2.61 -40.46 -14.58
N ASP A 51 2.11 -41.49 -15.26
CA ASP A 51 1.92 -41.44 -16.72
C ASP A 51 0.74 -40.53 -17.10
N ASP A 52 0.58 -40.25 -18.39
CA ASP A 52 -0.45 -39.30 -18.86
C ASP A 52 -1.87 -39.78 -18.59
N THR A 53 -2.12 -41.08 -18.63
CA THR A 53 -3.45 -41.67 -18.35
C THR A 53 -3.78 -41.55 -16.87
N GLN A 54 -2.81 -41.84 -16.00
CA GLN A 54 -2.93 -41.65 -14.56
C GLN A 54 -3.13 -40.17 -14.20
N SER A 55 -2.39 -39.26 -14.85
CA SER A 55 -2.53 -37.82 -14.67
C SER A 55 -3.89 -37.29 -15.10
N GLN A 56 -4.37 -37.66 -16.29
CA GLN A 56 -5.71 -37.29 -16.76
C GLN A 56 -6.81 -37.83 -15.82
N THR A 57 -6.70 -39.09 -15.39
CA THR A 57 -7.65 -39.70 -14.45
C THR A 57 -7.65 -38.96 -13.10
N THR A 58 -6.47 -38.59 -12.62
CA THR A 58 -6.31 -37.87 -11.35
C THR A 58 -6.94 -36.48 -11.41
N LEU A 59 -6.69 -35.73 -12.49
CA LEU A 59 -7.29 -34.40 -12.71
C LEU A 59 -8.80 -34.48 -12.87
N ALA A 60 -9.28 -35.40 -13.71
CA ALA A 60 -10.72 -35.58 -13.94
C ALA A 60 -11.45 -35.89 -12.62
N ARG A 61 -10.87 -36.75 -11.78
CA ARG A 61 -11.44 -37.10 -10.47
C ARG A 61 -11.54 -35.89 -9.54
N VAL A 62 -10.46 -35.13 -9.36
CA VAL A 62 -10.47 -33.98 -8.44
C VAL A 62 -11.41 -32.88 -8.92
N LEU A 63 -11.39 -32.55 -10.23
CA LEU A 63 -12.25 -31.51 -10.80
C LEU A 63 -13.73 -31.89 -10.77
N HIS A 64 -14.05 -33.16 -11.07
CA HIS A 64 -15.41 -33.68 -10.96
C HIS A 64 -15.91 -33.63 -9.52
N GLU A 65 -15.10 -34.10 -8.56
CA GLU A 65 -15.50 -34.07 -7.15
C GLU A 65 -15.68 -32.64 -6.63
N SER A 66 -14.78 -31.70 -6.96
CA SER A 66 -14.93 -30.29 -6.59
C SER A 66 -16.25 -29.71 -7.13
N SER A 67 -16.56 -29.97 -8.40
CA SER A 67 -17.81 -29.52 -9.02
C SER A 67 -19.04 -30.14 -8.35
N ALA A 68 -18.97 -31.42 -7.99
CA ALA A 68 -20.06 -32.11 -7.31
C ALA A 68 -20.28 -31.60 -5.88
N VAL A 69 -19.22 -31.40 -5.09
CA VAL A 69 -19.31 -30.83 -3.73
C VAL A 69 -19.80 -29.39 -3.78
N HIS A 70 -19.29 -28.58 -4.71
CA HIS A 70 -19.76 -27.21 -4.94
C HIS A 70 -21.27 -27.16 -5.19
N ALA A 71 -21.78 -27.96 -6.14
CA ALA A 71 -23.22 -28.02 -6.43
C ALA A 71 -24.07 -28.46 -5.22
N ARG A 72 -23.57 -29.42 -4.41
CA ARG A 72 -24.25 -29.83 -3.17
C ARG A 72 -24.29 -28.69 -2.15
N ASN A 73 -23.17 -28.00 -1.94
CA ASN A 73 -23.08 -26.86 -1.03
C ASN A 73 -24.04 -25.73 -1.44
N SER A 74 -24.05 -25.33 -2.72
CA SER A 74 -24.98 -24.31 -3.23
C SER A 74 -26.44 -24.74 -3.02
N ASN A 75 -26.80 -26.01 -3.30
CA ASN A 75 -28.16 -26.51 -3.07
C ASN A 75 -28.58 -26.46 -1.59
N VAL A 76 -27.66 -26.81 -0.68
CA VAL A 76 -27.90 -26.75 0.76
C VAL A 76 -28.12 -25.31 1.22
N LEU A 77 -27.34 -24.35 0.70
CA LEU A 77 -27.53 -22.94 1.01
C LEU A 77 -28.83 -22.38 0.46
N ASP A 78 -29.22 -22.75 -0.76
CA ASP A 78 -30.49 -22.30 -1.33
C ASP A 78 -31.70 -22.75 -0.50
N LYS A 79 -31.63 -23.93 0.12
CA LYS A 79 -32.71 -24.47 0.97
C LYS A 79 -32.64 -24.01 2.43
N HIS A 80 -31.43 -23.85 2.97
CA HIS A 80 -31.20 -23.73 4.40
C HIS A 80 -30.31 -22.55 4.82
N GLY A 81 -29.93 -21.66 3.91
CA GLY A 81 -29.01 -20.54 4.19
C GLY A 81 -29.44 -19.69 5.39
N ASP A 82 -30.73 -19.35 5.49
CA ASP A 82 -31.27 -18.57 6.61
C ASP A 82 -31.19 -19.33 7.94
N LEU A 83 -31.36 -20.65 7.90
CA LEU A 83 -31.23 -21.52 9.06
C LEU A 83 -29.76 -21.63 9.50
N VAL A 84 -28.82 -21.82 8.55
CA VAL A 84 -27.38 -21.83 8.81
C VAL A 84 -26.96 -20.52 9.48
N LEU A 85 -27.35 -19.39 8.90
CA LEU A 85 -27.04 -18.06 9.42
C LEU A 85 -27.58 -17.87 10.84
N LYS A 86 -28.84 -18.24 11.08
CA LYS A 86 -29.46 -18.16 12.41
C LYS A 86 -28.72 -19.00 13.45
N LEU A 87 -28.44 -20.26 13.14
CA LEU A 87 -27.80 -21.20 14.06
C LEU A 87 -26.37 -20.76 14.37
N TRP A 88 -25.59 -20.42 13.35
CA TRP A 88 -24.22 -19.93 13.53
C TRP A 88 -24.18 -18.66 14.39
N ASN A 89 -25.04 -17.69 14.11
CA ASN A 89 -25.12 -16.45 14.90
C ASN A 89 -25.57 -16.67 16.35
N SER A 90 -26.26 -17.78 16.63
CA SER A 90 -26.67 -18.15 18.00
C SER A 90 -25.60 -18.88 18.80
N THR A 91 -24.48 -19.30 18.17
CA THR A 91 -23.40 -20.02 18.85
C THR A 91 -22.35 -19.09 19.45
N THR A 92 -21.86 -19.45 20.64
CA THR A 92 -20.73 -18.76 21.27
C THR A 92 -19.41 -19.12 20.57
N VAL A 93 -18.36 -18.31 20.73
CA VAL A 93 -17.02 -18.58 20.17
C VAL A 93 -16.53 -19.99 20.55
N THR A 94 -16.74 -20.42 21.80
CA THR A 94 -16.35 -21.76 22.28
C THR A 94 -17.11 -22.87 21.55
N GLN A 95 -18.43 -22.69 21.34
CA GLN A 95 -19.25 -23.64 20.58
C GLN A 95 -18.82 -23.69 19.11
N ARG A 96 -18.54 -22.54 18.49
CA ARG A 96 -18.01 -22.45 17.12
C ARG A 96 -16.70 -23.23 16.98
N LYS A 97 -15.76 -23.01 17.90
CA LYS A 97 -14.47 -23.72 17.92
C LYS A 97 -14.67 -25.23 18.04
N ALA A 98 -15.59 -25.69 18.89
CA ALA A 98 -15.92 -27.10 19.02
C ALA A 98 -16.54 -27.68 17.74
N LEU A 99 -17.47 -26.96 17.10
CA LEU A 99 -18.08 -27.37 15.83
C LEU A 99 -17.04 -27.49 14.72
N VAL A 100 -16.18 -26.48 14.56
CA VAL A 100 -15.11 -26.46 13.55
C VAL A 100 -14.11 -27.58 13.80
N LYS A 101 -13.66 -27.82 15.04
CA LYS A 101 -12.79 -28.97 15.37
C LYS A 101 -13.45 -30.30 15.09
N SER A 102 -14.77 -30.40 15.30
CA SER A 102 -15.50 -31.62 14.95
C SER A 102 -15.55 -31.81 13.43
N ALA A 103 -15.67 -30.72 12.65
CA ALA A 103 -15.71 -30.72 11.18
C ALA A 103 -14.37 -31.02 10.53
N HIS A 104 -13.29 -30.51 11.11
CA HIS A 104 -11.92 -30.66 10.64
C HIS A 104 -11.00 -30.96 11.83
N PRO A 105 -10.87 -32.24 12.24
CA PRO A 105 -10.12 -32.63 13.44
C PRO A 105 -8.64 -32.23 13.44
N ALA A 106 -8.03 -32.12 12.26
CA ALA A 106 -6.63 -31.73 12.09
C ALA A 106 -6.42 -30.21 11.89
N ILE A 107 -7.44 -29.37 12.17
CA ILE A 107 -7.35 -27.93 11.92
C ILE A 107 -6.31 -27.30 12.84
N HIS A 108 -5.54 -26.35 12.32
CA HIS A 108 -4.56 -25.63 13.13
C HIS A 108 -5.25 -24.70 14.14
N ASP A 109 -4.87 -24.83 15.41
CA ASP A 109 -5.48 -24.11 16.53
C ASP A 109 -5.08 -22.62 16.60
N GLY A 110 -3.84 -22.31 16.23
CA GLY A 110 -3.20 -21.02 16.48
C GLY A 110 -3.19 -20.06 15.28
N ARG A 111 -2.92 -18.78 15.59
CA ARG A 111 -2.49 -17.75 14.64
C ARG A 111 -1.06 -18.02 14.18
N GLY A 112 -0.65 -17.45 13.06
CA GLY A 112 0.73 -17.55 12.57
C GLY A 112 1.10 -18.83 11.83
N PHE A 113 0.16 -19.69 11.44
CA PHE A 113 0.46 -20.76 10.48
C PHE A 113 0.90 -20.15 9.13
N PRO A 114 1.96 -20.65 8.47
CA PRO A 114 2.75 -21.83 8.82
C PRO A 114 3.99 -21.55 9.71
N VAL A 115 4.36 -20.28 9.92
CA VAL A 115 5.58 -19.90 10.66
C VAL A 115 5.62 -20.46 12.08
N ALA A 116 4.52 -20.40 12.81
CA ALA A 116 4.41 -21.00 14.15
C ALA A 116 4.68 -22.51 14.12
N THR A 117 4.26 -23.19 13.06
CA THR A 117 4.48 -24.64 12.87
C THR A 117 5.94 -24.95 12.55
N TYR A 118 6.64 -24.11 11.77
CA TYR A 118 8.07 -24.29 11.50
C TYR A 118 8.94 -24.23 12.77
N LEU A 119 8.44 -23.62 13.85
CA LEU A 119 9.15 -23.46 15.11
C LEU A 119 8.99 -24.63 16.09
N THR A 120 8.09 -25.58 15.81
CA THR A 120 7.90 -26.73 16.69
C THR A 120 9.08 -27.70 16.59
N GLU A 121 9.40 -28.40 17.69
CA GLU A 121 10.50 -29.37 17.70
C GLU A 121 10.22 -30.55 16.77
N GLU A 122 8.95 -30.93 16.63
CA GLU A 122 8.50 -31.94 15.69
C GLU A 122 8.82 -31.56 14.23
N MET A 123 8.57 -30.31 13.85
CA MET A 123 8.89 -29.84 12.50
C MET A 123 10.38 -29.68 12.26
N LYS A 124 11.15 -29.25 13.27
CA LYS A 124 12.61 -29.15 13.13
C LYS A 124 13.28 -30.51 12.98
N SER A 125 12.77 -31.52 13.68
CA SER A 125 13.37 -32.86 13.71
C SER A 125 13.00 -33.72 12.50
N ASP A 126 11.76 -33.65 12.02
CA ASP A 126 11.30 -34.40 10.85
C ASP A 126 10.32 -33.56 10.01
N PRO A 127 10.83 -32.58 9.23
CA PRO A 127 10.00 -31.61 8.53
C PRO A 127 9.05 -32.24 7.51
N VAL A 128 9.51 -33.27 6.79
CA VAL A 128 8.75 -33.86 5.68
C VAL A 128 7.57 -34.68 6.18
N ASN A 129 7.79 -35.55 7.17
CA ASN A 129 6.69 -36.38 7.68
C ASN A 129 5.71 -35.55 8.52
N HIS A 130 6.18 -34.54 9.25
CA HIS A 130 5.28 -33.64 9.97
C HIS A 130 4.50 -32.73 9.03
N ALA A 131 5.10 -32.20 7.97
CA ALA A 131 4.35 -31.46 6.94
C ALA A 131 3.24 -32.31 6.33
N GLN A 132 3.50 -33.60 6.07
CA GLN A 132 2.49 -34.51 5.55
C GLN A 132 1.31 -34.72 6.51
N LYS A 133 1.54 -34.74 7.83
CA LYS A 133 0.44 -34.79 8.83
C LYS A 133 -0.43 -33.53 8.80
N HIS A 134 0.16 -32.40 8.42
CA HIS A 134 -0.50 -31.10 8.28
C HIS A 134 -0.89 -30.77 6.84
N ARG A 135 -0.89 -31.75 5.92
CA ARG A 135 -1.17 -31.51 4.50
C ARG A 135 -2.46 -30.71 4.26
N PRO A 136 -3.61 -31.02 4.89
CA PRO A 136 -4.83 -30.21 4.71
C PRO A 136 -4.62 -28.72 5.04
N THR A 137 -3.86 -28.43 6.10
CA THR A 137 -3.52 -27.06 6.48
C THR A 137 -2.54 -26.40 5.51
N PHE A 138 -1.59 -27.14 4.93
CA PHE A 138 -0.72 -26.61 3.87
C PHE A 138 -1.44 -26.42 2.52
N LEU A 139 -2.50 -27.20 2.26
CA LEU A 139 -3.38 -27.00 1.09
C LEU A 139 -4.24 -25.74 1.27
N ALA A 140 -4.80 -25.53 2.47
CA ALA A 140 -5.66 -24.38 2.79
C ALA A 140 -5.14 -23.61 4.02
N PRO A 141 -4.01 -22.88 3.92
CA PRO A 141 -3.34 -22.23 5.06
C PRO A 141 -4.15 -21.14 5.76
N PHE A 142 -5.23 -20.69 5.14
CA PHE A 142 -6.17 -19.71 5.67
C PHE A 142 -7.31 -20.34 6.50
N ILE A 143 -7.56 -21.64 6.39
CA ILE A 143 -8.54 -22.37 7.22
C ILE A 143 -7.88 -22.74 8.56
N THR A 144 -7.88 -21.79 9.48
CA THR A 144 -7.45 -21.98 10.86
C THR A 144 -8.59 -21.71 11.82
N LEU A 145 -8.49 -22.24 13.04
CA LEU A 145 -9.51 -22.05 14.06
C LEU A 145 -9.74 -20.57 14.36
N GLY A 146 -8.67 -19.77 14.43
CA GLY A 146 -8.72 -18.32 14.64
C GLY A 146 -9.43 -17.62 13.48
N ASN A 147 -8.96 -17.83 12.25
CA ASN A 147 -9.50 -17.15 11.07
C ASN A 147 -10.99 -17.44 10.86
N VAL A 148 -11.44 -18.68 11.13
CA VAL A 148 -12.85 -19.07 10.92
C VAL A 148 -13.76 -18.63 12.08
N CYS A 149 -13.27 -18.64 13.33
CA CYS A 149 -14.15 -18.49 14.51
C CYS A 149 -14.11 -17.13 15.20
N ASP A 150 -13.03 -16.37 15.04
CA ASP A 150 -12.83 -15.11 15.78
C ASP A 150 -13.83 -14.03 15.31
N GLY A 151 -14.11 -13.94 14.01
CA GLY A 151 -15.24 -13.21 13.43
C GLY A 151 -16.38 -14.16 13.03
N LYS A 152 -17.64 -13.84 13.38
CA LYS A 152 -18.79 -14.71 13.02
C LYS A 152 -19.08 -14.66 11.52
N GLU A 153 -18.77 -13.53 10.90
CA GLU A 153 -18.91 -13.23 9.49
C GLU A 153 -17.87 -13.95 8.63
N ASN A 154 -16.72 -14.34 9.17
CA ASN A 154 -15.65 -14.99 8.40
C ASN A 154 -16.11 -16.32 7.79
N LEU A 155 -16.73 -17.21 8.58
CA LEU A 155 -17.26 -18.45 8.02
C LEU A 155 -18.33 -18.18 6.93
N ILE A 156 -19.18 -17.18 7.15
CA ILE A 156 -20.24 -16.82 6.19
C ILE A 156 -19.62 -16.31 4.87
N ALA A 157 -18.58 -15.48 4.96
CA ALA A 157 -17.86 -14.98 3.79
C ALA A 157 -17.15 -16.10 3.03
N LEU A 158 -16.46 -17.01 3.73
CA LEU A 158 -15.84 -18.20 3.12
C LEU A 158 -16.88 -19.02 2.35
N ILE A 159 -18.02 -19.31 2.98
CA ILE A 159 -19.11 -20.07 2.37
C ILE A 159 -19.67 -19.33 1.15
N GLN A 160 -19.97 -18.04 1.28
CA GLN A 160 -20.53 -17.24 0.18
C GLN A 160 -19.62 -17.27 -1.05
N HIS A 161 -18.36 -16.90 -0.91
CA HIS A 161 -17.49 -16.70 -2.08
C HIS A 161 -17.10 -18.01 -2.76
N HIS A 162 -16.92 -19.10 -2.01
CA HIS A 162 -16.63 -20.44 -2.57
C HIS A 162 -17.88 -21.19 -3.07
N THR A 163 -19.10 -20.66 -2.90
CA THR A 163 -20.32 -21.24 -3.49
C THR A 163 -20.95 -20.37 -4.58
N GLU A 164 -20.54 -19.11 -4.67
CA GLU A 164 -20.93 -18.16 -5.72
C GLU A 164 -19.98 -18.21 -6.92
N CYS A 165 -18.68 -18.38 -6.69
CA CYS A 165 -17.67 -18.44 -7.76
C CYS A 165 -17.41 -19.89 -8.19
N SER A 166 -17.04 -20.09 -9.46
CA SER A 166 -16.68 -21.43 -9.93
C SER A 166 -15.40 -21.92 -9.23
N PRO A 167 -15.27 -23.23 -8.93
CA PRO A 167 -14.01 -23.79 -8.44
C PRO A 167 -12.80 -23.43 -9.32
N ALA A 168 -13.02 -23.26 -10.64
CA ALA A 168 -11.97 -22.88 -11.58
C ALA A 168 -11.42 -21.45 -11.33
N ASP A 169 -12.24 -20.53 -10.83
CA ASP A 169 -11.86 -19.13 -10.61
C ASP A 169 -10.80 -19.01 -9.49
N TRP A 170 -10.78 -19.98 -8.58
CA TRP A 170 -9.86 -20.05 -7.44
C TRP A 170 -8.49 -20.63 -7.78
N ALA A 171 -8.31 -21.26 -8.94
CA ALA A 171 -7.08 -21.97 -9.29
C ALA A 171 -5.82 -21.09 -9.19
N SER A 172 -5.92 -19.82 -9.61
CA SER A 172 -4.81 -18.88 -9.54
C SER A 172 -4.47 -18.46 -8.11
N PHE A 173 -5.49 -18.27 -7.28
CA PHE A 173 -5.30 -17.95 -5.87
C PHE A 173 -4.57 -19.09 -5.15
N HIS A 174 -5.04 -20.33 -5.31
CA HIS A 174 -4.42 -21.51 -4.69
C HIS A 174 -2.99 -21.73 -5.19
N TYR A 175 -2.77 -21.57 -6.50
CA TYR A 175 -1.43 -21.64 -7.08
C TYR A 175 -0.44 -20.72 -6.33
N GLU A 176 -0.80 -19.46 -6.07
CA GLU A 176 0.08 -18.53 -5.34
C GLU A 176 0.32 -18.96 -3.88
N GLN A 177 -0.72 -19.49 -3.18
CA GLN A 177 -0.58 -19.92 -1.78
C GLN A 177 0.43 -21.05 -1.59
N HIS A 178 0.59 -21.94 -2.59
CA HIS A 178 1.45 -23.13 -2.46
C HIS A 178 2.88 -22.89 -2.87
N HIS A 179 3.25 -21.68 -3.30
CA HIS A 179 4.56 -21.44 -3.88
C HIS A 179 5.69 -21.91 -2.94
N LEU A 180 5.68 -21.42 -1.69
CA LEU A 180 6.71 -21.73 -0.72
C LEU A 180 6.66 -23.18 -0.25
N PRO A 181 5.51 -23.73 0.21
CA PRO A 181 5.45 -25.12 0.69
C PRO A 181 5.83 -26.14 -0.39
N PHE A 182 5.55 -25.86 -1.67
CA PHE A 182 5.96 -26.72 -2.77
C PHE A 182 7.48 -26.71 -2.98
N MET A 183 8.10 -25.51 -3.05
CA MET A 183 9.55 -25.39 -3.24
C MET A 183 10.35 -25.98 -2.08
N THR A 184 9.86 -25.86 -0.85
CA THR A 184 10.52 -26.45 0.34
C THR A 184 10.24 -27.93 0.52
N GLY A 185 9.25 -28.46 -0.20
CA GLY A 185 8.83 -29.86 -0.08
C GLY A 185 7.87 -30.18 1.05
N TYR A 186 7.39 -29.17 1.77
CA TYR A 186 6.33 -29.35 2.76
C TYR A 186 5.01 -29.78 2.12
N LEU A 187 4.76 -29.36 0.89
CA LEU A 187 3.62 -29.79 0.10
C LEU A 187 4.11 -30.61 -1.11
N ARG A 188 4.24 -31.92 -0.90
CA ARG A 188 4.63 -32.86 -1.97
C ARG A 188 3.52 -32.98 -3.02
N ALA A 189 3.90 -33.00 -4.29
CA ALA A 189 2.98 -33.17 -5.40
C ALA A 189 3.32 -34.44 -6.21
N ALA A 190 2.35 -34.96 -6.95
CA ALA A 190 2.62 -35.90 -8.02
C ALA A 190 3.25 -35.18 -9.22
N TYR A 191 4.10 -35.87 -9.97
CA TYR A 191 4.81 -35.34 -11.13
C TYR A 191 4.29 -35.98 -12.42
N ASN A 192 4.17 -35.16 -13.45
CA ASN A 192 4.04 -35.56 -14.85
C ASN A 192 4.70 -34.49 -15.72
N THR A 193 5.30 -34.86 -16.85
CA THR A 193 6.05 -33.96 -17.73
C THR A 193 5.16 -32.91 -18.41
N HIS A 194 3.87 -33.18 -18.55
CA HIS A 194 2.92 -32.29 -19.19
C HIS A 194 2.47 -31.14 -18.28
N CYS A 195 1.89 -30.13 -18.91
CA CYS A 195 1.28 -28.99 -18.26
C CYS A 195 -0.24 -29.14 -18.25
N VAL A 196 -0.91 -28.26 -17.49
CA VAL A 196 -2.36 -28.23 -17.38
C VAL A 196 -2.85 -26.81 -17.65
N VAL A 197 -3.93 -26.69 -18.42
CA VAL A 197 -4.57 -25.42 -18.75
C VAL A 197 -5.23 -24.81 -17.50
N MET A 198 -4.88 -23.57 -17.17
CA MET A 198 -5.32 -22.89 -15.95
C MET A 198 -6.74 -22.29 -16.03
N TYR A 199 -7.28 -21.98 -17.20
CA TYR A 199 -8.55 -21.26 -17.36
C TYR A 199 -9.19 -21.45 -18.74
N GLY A 200 -10.45 -21.01 -18.85
CA GLY A 200 -11.25 -21.09 -20.08
C GLY A 200 -11.89 -22.46 -20.29
N GLU A 201 -12.41 -22.69 -21.50
CA GLU A 201 -13.16 -23.92 -21.85
C GLU A 201 -12.35 -25.20 -21.66
N ASN A 202 -11.02 -25.12 -21.79
CA ASN A 202 -10.12 -26.26 -21.64
C ASN A 202 -9.51 -26.37 -20.23
N HIS A 203 -10.00 -25.64 -19.23
CA HIS A 203 -9.49 -25.68 -17.86
C HIS A 203 -9.34 -27.13 -17.36
N GLY A 204 -8.17 -27.46 -16.81
CA GLY A 204 -7.86 -28.81 -16.33
C GLY A 204 -7.38 -29.80 -17.38
N SER A 205 -7.31 -29.42 -18.66
CA SER A 205 -6.81 -30.30 -19.72
C SER A 205 -5.29 -30.47 -19.66
N LEU A 206 -4.81 -31.72 -19.80
CA LEU A 206 -3.40 -32.04 -19.89
C LEU A 206 -2.87 -31.71 -21.29
N VAL A 207 -1.77 -30.95 -21.38
CA VAL A 207 -1.20 -30.45 -22.64
C VAL A 207 0.32 -30.44 -22.61
N GLU A 208 0.94 -30.52 -23.78
CA GLU A 208 2.40 -30.38 -23.89
C GLU A 208 2.85 -28.97 -23.47
N TRP A 209 4.08 -28.89 -22.94
CA TRP A 209 4.68 -27.61 -22.61
C TRP A 209 4.95 -26.79 -23.87
N ASN A 210 4.59 -25.51 -23.84
CA ASN A 210 5.06 -24.54 -24.82
C ASN A 210 5.44 -23.23 -24.14
N ALA A 211 6.49 -22.58 -24.65
CA ALA A 211 7.09 -21.41 -24.03
C ALA A 211 6.13 -20.22 -23.91
N LYS A 212 5.30 -19.99 -24.93
CA LYS A 212 4.41 -18.83 -24.99
C LYS A 212 3.33 -18.93 -23.91
N ASP A 213 2.65 -20.06 -23.82
CA ASP A 213 1.55 -20.25 -22.88
C ASP A 213 2.06 -20.43 -21.45
N ALA A 214 3.20 -21.09 -21.25
CA ALA A 214 3.80 -21.25 -19.92
C ALA A 214 4.24 -19.90 -19.32
N HIS A 215 4.86 -19.02 -20.11
CA HIS A 215 5.23 -17.67 -19.64
C HIS A 215 4.03 -16.75 -19.44
N ALA A 216 2.92 -17.00 -20.15
CA ALA A 216 1.65 -16.31 -19.94
C ALA A 216 0.78 -16.93 -18.83
N LEU A 217 1.30 -17.95 -18.10
CA LEU A 217 0.58 -18.75 -17.11
C LEU A 217 -0.78 -19.29 -17.60
N LYS A 218 -0.91 -19.47 -18.92
CA LYS A 218 -2.05 -20.19 -19.55
C LYS A 218 -2.03 -21.65 -19.20
N ILE A 219 -0.83 -22.19 -19.13
CA ILE A 219 -0.55 -23.55 -18.70
C ILE A 219 0.44 -23.48 -17.54
N VAL A 220 0.28 -24.38 -16.57
CA VAL A 220 1.26 -24.56 -15.48
C VAL A 220 1.61 -26.04 -15.37
N SER A 221 2.69 -26.38 -14.66
CA SER A 221 3.03 -27.80 -14.45
C SER A 221 1.87 -28.57 -13.82
N PHE A 222 1.77 -29.86 -14.21
CA PHE A 222 0.80 -30.78 -13.60
C PHE A 222 0.83 -30.75 -12.08
N SER A 223 2.03 -30.78 -11.49
CA SER A 223 2.22 -30.77 -10.04
C SER A 223 1.57 -29.57 -9.36
N ARG A 224 1.75 -28.38 -9.94
CA ARG A 224 1.24 -27.12 -9.37
C ARG A 224 -0.26 -26.99 -9.55
N PHE A 225 -0.78 -27.36 -10.73
CA PHE A 225 -2.22 -27.35 -10.96
C PHE A 225 -2.94 -28.35 -10.06
N HIS A 226 -2.40 -29.57 -9.92
CA HIS A 226 -3.02 -30.62 -9.11
C HIS A 226 -3.15 -30.18 -7.65
N LEU A 227 -2.12 -29.55 -7.07
CA LEU A 227 -2.20 -28.98 -5.72
C LEU A 227 -3.27 -27.87 -5.62
N ALA A 228 -3.37 -26.99 -6.62
CA ALA A 228 -4.39 -25.95 -6.64
C ALA A 228 -5.81 -26.54 -6.68
N ALA A 229 -6.03 -27.60 -7.46
CA ALA A 229 -7.31 -28.31 -7.53
C ALA A 229 -7.64 -29.06 -6.23
N GLU A 230 -6.64 -29.72 -5.61
CA GLU A 230 -6.80 -30.37 -4.30
C GLU A 230 -7.16 -29.36 -3.20
N SER A 231 -6.60 -28.16 -3.23
CA SER A 231 -6.92 -27.10 -2.28
C SER A 231 -8.35 -26.61 -2.37
N GLU A 232 -8.86 -26.37 -3.57
CA GLU A 232 -10.26 -25.97 -3.71
C GLU A 232 -11.20 -27.10 -3.24
N LEU A 233 -10.85 -28.35 -3.53
CA LEU A 233 -11.61 -29.49 -3.02
C LEU A 233 -11.62 -29.53 -1.48
N GLU A 234 -10.46 -29.33 -0.84
CA GLU A 234 -10.34 -29.28 0.62
C GLU A 234 -11.22 -28.18 1.24
N VAL A 235 -11.24 -26.98 0.63
CA VAL A 235 -12.10 -25.88 1.08
C VAL A 235 -13.59 -26.24 0.96
N LEU A 236 -14.01 -26.79 -0.19
CA LEU A 236 -15.39 -27.17 -0.42
C LEU A 236 -15.86 -28.30 0.50
N GLN A 237 -15.01 -29.28 0.76
CA GLN A 237 -15.29 -30.37 1.71
C GLN A 237 -15.35 -29.87 3.15
N PHE A 238 -14.48 -28.93 3.52
CA PHE A 238 -14.57 -28.25 4.81
C PHE A 238 -15.93 -27.55 4.97
N ILE A 239 -16.35 -26.78 3.95
CA ILE A 239 -17.66 -26.10 3.91
C ILE A 239 -18.81 -27.10 4.07
N GLU A 240 -18.79 -28.20 3.30
CA GLU A 240 -19.82 -29.25 3.36
C GLU A 240 -19.94 -29.83 4.78
N SER A 241 -18.79 -30.19 5.38
CA SER A 241 -18.70 -30.76 6.73
C SER A 241 -19.21 -29.80 7.80
N ILE A 242 -18.79 -28.54 7.79
CA ILE A 242 -19.17 -27.57 8.83
C ILE A 242 -20.64 -27.15 8.69
N VAL A 243 -21.15 -26.94 7.47
CA VAL A 243 -22.57 -26.63 7.24
C VAL A 243 -23.45 -27.79 7.70
N GLY A 244 -23.07 -29.03 7.39
CA GLY A 244 -23.77 -30.22 7.87
C GLY A 244 -23.89 -30.26 9.40
N ARG A 245 -22.81 -29.91 10.11
CA ARG A 245 -22.75 -29.87 11.59
C ARG A 245 -23.55 -28.72 12.19
N ILE A 246 -23.52 -27.55 11.57
CA ILE A 246 -24.36 -26.42 11.98
C ILE A 246 -25.84 -26.83 11.90
N LEU A 247 -26.24 -27.45 10.80
CA LEU A 247 -27.63 -27.88 10.61
C LEU A 247 -28.07 -28.99 11.59
N LEU A 248 -27.14 -29.78 12.15
CA LEU A 248 -27.45 -30.76 13.20
C LEU A 248 -27.84 -30.12 14.54
N LEU A 249 -27.64 -28.81 14.71
CA LEU A 249 -28.12 -28.07 15.88
C LEU A 249 -29.64 -27.83 15.84
N ALA A 250 -30.27 -27.92 14.67
CA ALA A 250 -31.71 -27.76 14.54
C ALA A 250 -32.47 -29.08 14.82
N PRO A 251 -33.66 -29.02 15.44
CA PRO A 251 -34.54 -30.18 15.57
C PRO A 251 -34.94 -30.77 14.21
N THR A 252 -35.18 -32.09 14.17
CA THR A 252 -35.73 -32.79 13.02
C THR A 252 -37.27 -32.85 13.09
N PRO A 253 -38.01 -32.69 11.97
CA PRO A 253 -37.54 -32.40 10.61
C PRO A 253 -37.15 -30.92 10.43
N ARG A 254 -36.13 -30.68 9.60
CA ARG A 254 -35.66 -29.32 9.30
C ARG A 254 -36.64 -28.67 8.33
N ARG A 255 -37.12 -27.47 8.66
CA ARG A 255 -37.88 -26.66 7.70
C ARG A 255 -36.91 -26.01 6.72
N GLU A 256 -37.22 -26.12 5.44
CA GLU A 256 -36.58 -25.31 4.41
C GLU A 256 -37.00 -23.85 4.63
N GLY A 257 -36.01 -22.97 4.76
CA GLY A 257 -36.21 -21.55 5.08
C GLY A 257 -35.74 -20.62 3.97
N GLY A 258 -35.12 -21.15 2.92
CA GLY A 258 -34.49 -20.37 1.87
C GLY A 258 -33.20 -19.67 2.34
N ARG A 259 -32.83 -18.63 1.59
CA ARG A 259 -31.63 -17.79 1.80
C ARG A 259 -31.90 -16.29 1.70
N GLN A 260 -33.14 -15.84 1.93
CA GLN A 260 -33.51 -14.42 1.77
C GLN A 260 -32.76 -13.50 2.74
N ASN A 261 -32.61 -13.92 4.01
CA ASN A 261 -31.86 -13.14 4.99
C ASN A 261 -30.36 -13.20 4.72
N TRP A 262 -29.88 -14.32 4.17
CA TRP A 262 -28.51 -14.44 3.66
C TRP A 262 -28.25 -13.42 2.54
N ASP A 263 -29.06 -13.40 1.50
CA ASP A 263 -28.88 -12.48 0.36
C ASP A 263 -29.03 -11.01 0.77
N ALA A 264 -29.93 -10.71 1.72
CA ALA A 264 -30.05 -9.39 2.31
C ALA A 264 -28.78 -8.96 3.08
N LEU A 265 -28.06 -9.91 3.70
CA LEU A 265 -26.79 -9.64 4.37
C LEU A 265 -25.70 -9.29 3.34
N ILE A 266 -25.62 -10.05 2.23
CA ILE A 266 -24.68 -9.80 1.14
C ILE A 266 -24.93 -8.44 0.49
N THR A 267 -26.19 -8.16 0.12
CA THR A 267 -26.58 -6.91 -0.56
C THR A 267 -26.29 -5.67 0.28
N LYS A 268 -26.35 -5.79 1.61
CA LYS A 268 -26.01 -4.70 2.54
C LYS A 268 -24.50 -4.50 2.74
N GLY A 269 -23.65 -5.31 2.10
CA GLY A 269 -22.20 -5.27 2.30
C GLY A 269 -21.79 -5.60 3.73
N ALA A 270 -22.55 -6.43 4.43
CA ALA A 270 -22.31 -6.73 5.85
C ALA A 270 -21.24 -7.81 6.09
N LEU A 271 -20.67 -8.37 5.02
CA LEU A 271 -19.49 -9.24 5.10
C LEU A 271 -18.20 -8.40 5.10
N PRO A 272 -17.10 -8.92 5.68
CA PRO A 272 -15.80 -8.29 5.61
C PRO A 272 -15.44 -7.98 4.15
N GLN A 273 -15.13 -6.72 3.87
CA GLN A 273 -14.63 -6.29 2.56
C GLN A 273 -13.10 -6.20 2.52
N ASP A 274 -12.42 -6.71 3.55
CA ASP A 274 -10.96 -6.70 3.68
C ASP A 274 -10.31 -7.76 2.74
N GLY A 275 -10.71 -7.78 1.47
CA GLY A 275 -10.40 -8.84 0.53
C GLY A 275 -8.91 -9.03 0.27
N PHE A 276 -8.09 -8.02 0.52
CA PHE A 276 -6.65 -8.20 0.50
C PHE A 276 -6.08 -8.89 1.75
N LEU A 277 -6.57 -8.56 2.94
CA LEU A 277 -6.09 -9.16 4.20
C LEU A 277 -6.56 -10.60 4.35
N ASN A 278 -7.73 -10.91 3.79
CA ASN A 278 -8.38 -12.20 3.89
C ASN A 278 -8.86 -12.68 2.51
N PRO A 279 -7.96 -12.95 1.56
CA PRO A 279 -8.33 -13.21 0.15
C PRO A 279 -9.16 -14.47 -0.06
N ALA A 280 -9.07 -15.45 0.84
CA ALA A 280 -9.96 -16.63 0.82
C ALA A 280 -11.38 -16.34 1.33
N PHE A 281 -11.60 -15.19 1.97
CA PHE A 281 -12.87 -14.76 2.56
C PHE A 281 -13.47 -13.61 1.76
N SER A 282 -13.11 -13.49 0.50
CA SER A 282 -13.56 -12.46 -0.43
C SER A 282 -13.60 -13.04 -1.84
N PRO A 283 -14.21 -12.38 -2.83
CA PRO A 283 -14.21 -12.89 -4.20
C PRO A 283 -12.79 -13.12 -4.72
N PRO A 284 -12.56 -14.09 -5.62
CA PRO A 284 -11.26 -14.33 -6.20
C PRO A 284 -10.77 -13.05 -6.89
N PRO A 285 -9.47 -12.68 -6.76
CA PRO A 285 -8.97 -11.43 -7.32
C PRO A 285 -9.22 -11.33 -8.82
N ALA A 286 -9.85 -10.25 -9.26
CA ALA A 286 -10.09 -9.95 -10.67
C ALA A 286 -9.37 -8.66 -11.07
N PHE A 287 -8.95 -8.57 -12.32
CA PHE A 287 -8.36 -7.34 -12.84
C PHE A 287 -9.47 -6.34 -13.18
N ASP A 288 -9.39 -5.17 -12.56
CA ASP A 288 -10.16 -4.00 -12.93
C ASP A 288 -9.31 -2.75 -12.72
N ILE A 289 -8.97 -2.07 -13.82
CA ILE A 289 -8.12 -0.88 -13.77
C ILE A 289 -8.79 0.30 -13.05
N THR A 290 -10.13 0.34 -13.01
CA THR A 290 -10.88 1.35 -12.25
C THR A 290 -10.68 1.16 -10.77
N ASN A 291 -10.78 -0.09 -10.28
CA ASN A 291 -10.52 -0.42 -8.89
C ASN A 291 -9.05 -0.15 -8.50
N VAL A 292 -8.09 -0.42 -9.41
CA VAL A 292 -6.67 -0.05 -9.19
C VAL A 292 -6.52 1.47 -9.00
N LEU A 293 -7.19 2.28 -9.82
CA LEU A 293 -7.18 3.74 -9.67
C LEU A 293 -7.85 4.19 -8.36
N GLU A 294 -9.00 3.63 -8.01
CA GLU A 294 -9.71 3.93 -6.77
C GLU A 294 -8.90 3.58 -5.52
N LEU A 295 -8.04 2.57 -5.61
CA LEU A 295 -7.15 2.16 -4.54
C LEU A 295 -5.94 3.09 -4.41
N LEU A 296 -5.27 3.43 -5.51
CA LEU A 296 -3.99 4.15 -5.48
C LEU A 296 -4.14 5.67 -5.42
N ARG A 297 -5.13 6.26 -6.10
CA ARG A 297 -5.31 7.72 -6.15
C ARG A 297 -5.49 8.35 -4.77
N PRO A 298 -6.35 7.81 -3.87
CA PRO A 298 -6.50 8.41 -2.56
C PRO A 298 -5.24 8.31 -1.68
N ARG A 299 -4.40 7.27 -1.87
CA ARG A 299 -3.09 7.14 -1.21
C ARG A 299 -2.12 8.21 -1.71
N HIS A 300 -2.06 8.39 -3.03
CA HIS A 300 -1.25 9.44 -3.66
C HIS A 300 -1.63 10.83 -3.16
N GLU A 301 -2.92 11.16 -3.13
CA GLU A 301 -3.42 12.43 -2.58
C GLU A 301 -2.98 12.63 -1.12
N ALA A 302 -3.03 11.59 -0.29
CA ALA A 302 -2.61 11.66 1.11
C ALA A 302 -1.09 11.92 1.24
N ILE A 303 -0.27 11.36 0.36
CA ILE A 303 1.18 11.60 0.31
C ILE A 303 1.48 13.05 -0.14
N GLN A 304 0.75 13.54 -1.13
CA GLN A 304 0.87 14.94 -1.56
C GLN A 304 0.51 15.91 -0.43
N ASP A 305 -0.54 15.61 0.34
CA ASP A 305 -0.92 16.41 1.49
C ASP A 305 0.15 16.38 2.59
N GLU A 306 0.69 15.21 2.94
CA GLU A 306 1.82 15.09 3.89
C GLU A 306 3.04 15.91 3.43
N HIS A 307 3.38 15.82 2.14
CA HIS A 307 4.49 16.56 1.55
C HIS A 307 4.27 18.08 1.57
N ARG A 308 3.03 18.55 1.34
CA ARG A 308 2.67 19.97 1.50
C ARG A 308 2.73 20.40 2.96
N LEU A 309 2.29 19.56 3.88
CA LEU A 309 2.25 19.86 5.31
C LEU A 309 3.65 20.15 5.86
N VAL A 310 4.65 19.31 5.51
CA VAL A 310 6.04 19.50 5.97
C VAL A 310 6.73 20.74 5.37
N GLN A 311 6.18 21.31 4.30
CA GLN A 311 6.65 22.56 3.69
C GLN A 311 5.93 23.79 4.22
N SER A 312 4.70 23.63 4.67
CA SER A 312 3.80 24.74 4.99
C SER A 312 3.67 25.01 6.48
N GLU A 313 3.82 23.99 7.34
CA GLU A 313 3.75 24.13 8.79
C GLU A 313 5.13 23.98 9.45
N SER A 314 5.44 24.86 10.41
CA SER A 314 6.76 24.93 11.05
C SER A 314 7.07 23.80 12.02
N ASP A 315 6.06 23.06 12.47
CA ASP A 315 6.23 21.96 13.43
C ASP A 315 6.06 20.58 12.77
N ALA A 316 5.46 20.49 11.58
CA ALA A 316 5.21 19.22 10.89
C ALA A 316 6.51 18.46 10.57
N LEU A 317 7.50 19.12 9.96
CA LEU A 317 8.81 18.50 9.71
C LEU A 317 9.53 18.12 11.01
N ARG A 318 9.30 18.86 12.11
CA ARG A 318 9.87 18.47 13.42
C ARG A 318 9.22 17.20 13.95
N GLN A 319 7.91 17.04 13.79
CA GLN A 319 7.21 15.83 14.24
C GLN A 319 7.74 14.58 13.53
N VAL A 320 8.06 14.68 12.24
CA VAL A 320 8.74 13.61 11.48
C VAL A 320 10.11 13.28 12.09
N LEU A 321 10.89 14.31 12.43
CA LEU A 321 12.27 14.16 12.93
C LEU A 321 12.37 13.84 14.44
N ALA A 322 11.32 14.12 15.22
CA ALA A 322 11.36 14.08 16.68
C ALA A 322 11.76 12.71 17.26
N LYS A 323 11.29 11.62 16.63
CA LYS A 323 11.65 10.26 17.08
C LYS A 323 13.13 9.95 16.85
N ALA A 324 13.68 10.31 15.70
CA ALA A 324 15.11 10.14 15.44
C ALA A 324 15.99 10.99 16.37
N GLN A 325 15.52 12.18 16.79
CA GLN A 325 16.22 12.99 17.79
C GLN A 325 16.23 12.34 19.19
N SER A 326 15.14 11.66 19.56
CA SER A 326 15.02 11.01 20.87
C SER A 326 15.90 9.75 21.02
N MET A 327 16.48 9.26 19.91
CA MET A 327 17.36 8.11 19.93
C MET A 327 18.73 8.44 20.55
N PRO A 328 19.24 7.61 21.49
CA PRO A 328 20.59 7.77 22.03
C PRO A 328 21.63 7.73 20.91
N ASP A 329 22.71 8.53 21.01
CA ASP A 329 23.78 8.52 19.99
C ASP A 329 24.39 7.13 19.81
N ALA A 330 24.45 6.34 20.88
CA ALA A 330 24.88 4.94 20.83
C ALA A 330 24.00 4.04 19.95
N ALA A 331 22.80 4.48 19.54
CA ALA A 331 21.95 3.79 18.55
C ALA A 331 22.55 3.79 17.14
N PHE A 332 23.41 4.76 16.84
CA PHE A 332 24.05 4.96 15.55
C PHE A 332 25.50 4.46 15.58
N GLY A 333 26.03 4.03 14.44
CA GLY A 333 27.44 3.62 14.34
C GLY A 333 28.39 4.78 14.58
N THR A 334 28.07 5.93 13.98
CA THR A 334 28.83 7.19 14.10
C THR A 334 27.89 8.40 14.18
N LYS A 335 28.42 9.56 14.57
CA LYS A 335 27.70 10.84 14.49
C LYS A 335 27.26 11.16 13.05
N GLN A 336 28.11 10.84 12.08
CA GLN A 336 27.83 11.05 10.66
C GLN A 336 26.66 10.18 10.18
N ASP A 337 26.51 8.96 10.72
CA ASP A 337 25.36 8.10 10.40
C ASP A 337 24.05 8.71 10.93
N LYS A 338 24.07 9.28 12.14
CA LYS A 338 22.91 9.99 12.70
C LYS A 338 22.51 11.19 11.83
N GLU A 339 23.48 11.99 11.43
CA GLU A 339 23.26 13.16 10.57
C GLU A 339 22.76 12.76 9.19
N ALA A 340 23.32 11.70 8.61
CA ALA A 340 22.87 11.14 7.34
C ALA A 340 21.42 10.68 7.39
N TYR A 341 21.07 10.03 8.49
CA TYR A 341 19.74 9.52 8.73
C TYR A 341 18.70 10.65 8.90
N LEU A 342 19.03 11.71 9.64
CA LEU A 342 18.15 12.88 9.79
C LEU A 342 17.85 13.55 8.45
N VAL A 343 18.84 13.62 7.55
CA VAL A 343 18.62 14.12 6.18
C VAL A 343 17.68 13.20 5.41
N HIS A 344 17.84 11.87 5.52
CA HIS A 344 16.94 10.92 4.87
C HIS A 344 15.49 11.08 5.34
N LEU A 345 15.25 11.16 6.66
CA LEU A 345 13.89 11.39 7.16
C LEU A 345 13.31 12.75 6.74
N ALA A 346 14.13 13.79 6.70
CA ALA A 346 13.68 15.11 6.25
C ALA A 346 13.29 15.12 4.76
N MET A 347 13.97 14.31 3.95
CA MET A 347 13.70 14.17 2.51
C MET A 347 12.60 13.17 2.20
N LEU A 348 12.31 12.22 3.09
CA LEU A 348 11.37 11.12 2.84
C LEU A 348 9.99 11.56 2.30
N PRO A 349 9.34 12.63 2.82
CA PRO A 349 8.08 13.10 2.24
C PRO A 349 8.20 13.53 0.78
N THR A 350 9.32 14.19 0.42
CA THR A 350 9.61 14.58 -0.97
C THR A 350 9.91 13.37 -1.84
N GLU A 351 10.71 12.42 -1.35
CA GLU A 351 11.05 11.20 -2.08
C GLU A 351 9.80 10.32 -2.35
N ARG A 352 8.91 10.19 -1.35
CA ARG A 352 7.62 9.52 -1.50
C ARG A 352 6.73 10.25 -2.50
N ASN A 353 6.61 11.57 -2.41
CA ASN A 353 5.81 12.34 -3.37
C ASN A 353 6.28 12.12 -4.82
N ASP A 354 7.58 12.21 -5.08
CA ASP A 354 8.14 12.04 -6.42
C ASP A 354 7.84 10.65 -7.02
N THR A 355 8.01 9.62 -6.20
CA THR A 355 7.84 8.23 -6.64
C THR A 355 6.37 7.91 -6.89
N TRP A 356 5.46 8.41 -6.04
CA TRP A 356 4.02 8.27 -6.23
C TRP A 356 3.44 9.14 -7.35
N ASP A 357 3.95 10.36 -7.57
CA ASP A 357 3.57 11.19 -8.72
C ASP A 357 3.89 10.44 -10.03
N TYR A 358 5.08 9.81 -10.12
CA TYR A 358 5.45 8.99 -11.27
C TYR A 358 4.57 7.74 -11.41
N LEU A 359 4.32 7.02 -10.30
CA LEU A 359 3.43 5.86 -10.30
C LEU A 359 2.06 6.25 -10.85
N MET A 360 1.42 7.28 -10.30
CA MET A 360 0.07 7.67 -10.69
C MET A 360 -0.01 8.17 -12.13
N MET A 361 1.00 8.89 -12.62
CA MET A 361 1.09 9.25 -14.03
C MET A 361 1.05 8.01 -14.94
N GLU A 362 1.86 6.99 -14.65
CA GLU A 362 1.89 5.77 -15.47
C GLU A 362 0.63 4.91 -15.30
N VAL A 363 0.03 4.86 -14.10
CA VAL A 363 -1.26 4.17 -13.87
C VAL A 363 -2.38 4.83 -14.68
N GLU A 364 -2.45 6.17 -14.71
CA GLU A 364 -3.47 6.90 -15.48
C GLU A 364 -3.27 6.75 -16.99
N LEU A 365 -2.03 6.69 -17.47
CA LEU A 365 -1.72 6.39 -18.87
C LEU A 365 -2.11 4.96 -19.23
N ALA A 366 -1.81 3.99 -18.35
CA ALA A 366 -2.21 2.59 -18.54
C ALA A 366 -3.74 2.47 -18.57
N ALA A 367 -4.45 3.15 -17.67
CA ALA A 367 -5.91 3.16 -17.63
C ALA A 367 -6.52 3.63 -18.95
N LYS A 368 -5.98 4.70 -19.56
CA LYS A 368 -6.46 5.19 -20.86
C LYS A 368 -6.30 4.18 -21.99
N GLU A 369 -5.30 3.31 -21.94
CA GLU A 369 -5.10 2.24 -22.92
C GLU A 369 -5.97 1.02 -22.60
N LEU A 370 -6.00 0.58 -21.35
CA LEU A 370 -6.66 -0.64 -20.90
C LEU A 370 -8.19 -0.53 -20.87
N GLN A 371 -8.73 0.69 -20.78
CA GLN A 371 -10.18 0.95 -20.90
C GLN A 371 -10.66 1.09 -22.35
N ARG A 372 -9.77 0.98 -23.35
CA ARG A 372 -10.21 1.05 -24.75
C ARG A 372 -11.09 -0.16 -25.08
N PRO A 373 -12.23 0.04 -25.77
CA PRO A 373 -13.09 -1.05 -26.19
C PRO A 373 -12.29 -2.07 -27.02
N SER A 374 -12.25 -3.32 -26.57
CA SER A 374 -11.75 -4.42 -27.39
C SER A 374 -12.84 -4.84 -28.36
N ALA A 375 -12.51 -5.12 -29.62
CA ALA A 375 -13.45 -5.75 -30.53
C ALA A 375 -13.79 -7.15 -29.99
N GLU A 376 -15.07 -7.47 -29.84
CA GLU A 376 -15.54 -8.75 -29.30
C GLU A 376 -14.87 -9.93 -30.01
N GLY A 377 -14.28 -10.85 -29.24
CA GLY A 377 -13.61 -12.06 -29.75
C GLY A 377 -12.16 -11.88 -30.24
N SER A 378 -11.56 -10.70 -30.14
CA SER A 378 -10.16 -10.47 -30.54
C SER A 378 -9.15 -10.83 -29.45
N SER A 379 -7.98 -11.34 -29.84
CA SER A 379 -6.83 -11.54 -28.94
C SER A 379 -6.34 -10.19 -28.38
N VAL A 380 -5.90 -10.16 -27.13
CA VAL A 380 -5.27 -8.99 -26.48
C VAL A 380 -4.28 -8.31 -27.45
N SER A 381 -4.48 -7.02 -27.72
CA SER A 381 -3.63 -6.27 -28.64
C SER A 381 -2.21 -6.12 -28.06
N ARG A 382 -1.21 -5.89 -28.93
CA ARG A 382 0.18 -5.66 -28.46
C ARG A 382 0.30 -4.38 -27.62
N GLU A 383 -0.53 -3.37 -27.87
CA GLU A 383 -0.55 -2.13 -27.07
C GLU A 383 -1.17 -2.38 -25.68
N TYR A 384 -2.25 -3.15 -25.62
CA TYR A 384 -2.87 -3.55 -24.35
C TYR A 384 -1.90 -4.40 -23.51
N ASP A 385 -1.26 -5.40 -24.13
CA ASP A 385 -0.25 -6.22 -23.46
C ASP A 385 0.93 -5.37 -22.95
N ALA A 386 1.38 -4.40 -23.75
CA ALA A 386 2.42 -3.47 -23.35
C ALA A 386 2.01 -2.60 -22.15
N ALA A 387 0.80 -2.04 -22.17
CA ALA A 387 0.27 -1.23 -21.09
C ALA A 387 0.15 -2.02 -19.79
N LEU A 388 -0.35 -3.26 -19.85
CA LEU A 388 -0.50 -4.13 -18.69
C LEU A 388 0.86 -4.56 -18.12
N ALA A 389 1.81 -4.93 -18.97
CA ALA A 389 3.18 -5.27 -18.56
C ALA A 389 3.91 -4.09 -17.89
N MET A 390 3.68 -2.88 -18.39
CA MET A 390 4.28 -1.66 -17.84
C MET A 390 3.63 -1.25 -16.53
N LEU A 391 2.31 -1.37 -16.41
CA LEU A 391 1.59 -1.16 -15.16
C LEU A 391 2.11 -2.09 -14.07
N GLU A 392 2.23 -3.39 -14.35
CA GLU A 392 2.84 -4.32 -13.40
C GLU A 392 4.25 -3.89 -13.00
N HIS A 393 5.09 -3.58 -14.00
CA HIS A 393 6.47 -3.18 -13.75
C HIS A 393 6.55 -1.96 -12.83
N VAL A 394 5.77 -0.91 -13.09
CA VAL A 394 5.80 0.32 -12.27
C VAL A 394 5.31 0.05 -10.85
N LEU A 395 4.26 -0.77 -10.69
CA LEU A 395 3.77 -1.16 -9.36
C LEU A 395 4.83 -1.96 -8.58
N ASP A 396 5.52 -2.91 -9.23
CA ASP A 396 6.58 -3.71 -8.61
C ASP A 396 7.82 -2.87 -8.23
N GLN A 397 8.14 -1.87 -9.05
CA GLN A 397 9.16 -0.87 -8.69
C GLN A 397 8.75 -0.02 -7.50
N GLN A 398 7.53 0.54 -7.48
CA GLN A 398 7.07 1.35 -6.35
C GLN A 398 7.04 0.52 -5.06
N PHE A 399 6.57 -0.72 -5.17
CA PHE A 399 6.59 -1.67 -4.09
C PHE A 399 8.01 -1.88 -3.52
N THR A 400 9.02 -2.03 -4.39
CA THR A 400 10.41 -2.15 -3.97
C THR A 400 10.90 -0.89 -3.25
N ILE A 401 10.53 0.30 -3.72
CA ILE A 401 10.87 1.58 -3.11
C ILE A 401 10.25 1.71 -1.71
N GLU A 402 8.95 1.44 -1.56
CA GLU A 402 8.28 1.55 -0.26
C GLU A 402 8.83 0.58 0.79
N ARG A 403 9.29 -0.58 0.36
CA ARG A 403 9.97 -1.52 1.25
C ARG A 403 11.31 -0.97 1.77
N VAL A 404 12.04 -0.24 0.95
CA VAL A 404 13.26 0.47 1.37
C VAL A 404 12.91 1.57 2.37
N HIS A 405 11.85 2.34 2.13
CA HIS A 405 11.38 3.35 3.08
C HIS A 405 10.97 2.73 4.42
N LEU A 406 10.23 1.61 4.40
CA LEU A 406 9.85 0.88 5.61
C LEU A 406 11.08 0.40 6.37
N LYS A 407 12.07 -0.17 5.66
CA LYS A 407 13.34 -0.58 6.27
C LYS A 407 14.02 0.58 7.01
N ILE A 408 14.15 1.74 6.34
CA ILE A 408 14.75 2.94 6.93
C ILE A 408 13.98 3.37 8.18
N ALA A 409 12.64 3.36 8.15
CA ALA A 409 11.81 3.73 9.29
C ALA A 409 11.96 2.77 10.48
N LEU A 410 12.17 1.47 10.23
CA LEU A 410 12.32 0.45 11.28
C LEU A 410 13.67 0.53 12.01
N GLU A 411 14.76 0.83 11.30
CA GLU A 411 16.12 0.86 11.85
C GLU A 411 16.29 1.84 13.03
N VAL A 412 15.43 2.83 13.14
CA VAL A 412 15.50 3.87 14.20
C VAL A 412 14.28 3.89 15.11
N CYS A 413 13.36 2.95 14.95
CA CYS A 413 12.26 2.85 15.88
C CYS A 413 12.83 2.45 17.24
N SER A 414 12.73 3.35 18.23
CA SER A 414 13.26 3.14 19.58
C SER A 414 12.81 1.81 20.20
N ASP A 415 11.57 1.42 19.89
CA ASP A 415 10.92 0.23 20.43
C ASP A 415 11.43 -1.08 19.81
N PHE A 416 12.21 -1.01 18.72
CA PHE A 416 12.83 -2.15 18.05
C PHE A 416 14.37 -2.12 18.10
N ALA A 417 14.98 -0.97 18.41
CA ALA A 417 16.43 -0.78 18.34
C ALA A 417 17.25 -1.77 19.18
N LYS A 418 16.75 -2.16 20.36
CA LYS A 418 17.42 -3.17 21.22
C LYS A 418 17.43 -4.54 20.55
N THR A 419 16.28 -4.98 20.02
CA THR A 419 16.11 -6.29 19.36
C THR A 419 16.93 -6.34 18.07
N LEU A 420 16.88 -5.29 17.25
CA LEU A 420 17.66 -5.18 16.00
C LEU A 420 19.17 -5.26 16.26
N LYS A 421 19.68 -4.58 17.29
CA LYS A 421 21.11 -4.67 17.68
C LYS A 421 21.51 -6.04 18.18
N ALA A 422 20.64 -6.73 18.92
CA ALA A 422 20.90 -8.09 19.37
C ALA A 422 21.01 -9.05 18.17
N MET A 423 20.14 -8.90 17.19
CA MET A 423 20.18 -9.66 15.94
C MET A 423 21.43 -9.40 15.11
N GLN A 424 21.86 -8.13 14.97
CA GLN A 424 23.06 -7.78 14.21
C GLN A 424 24.35 -8.41 14.78
N ARG A 425 24.38 -8.71 16.07
CA ARG A 425 25.51 -9.38 16.74
C ARG A 425 25.52 -10.89 16.52
N GLN A 426 24.41 -11.47 16.11
CA GLN A 426 24.27 -12.90 15.82
C GLN A 426 24.48 -13.12 14.32
N SER A 427 25.26 -14.12 13.93
CA SER A 427 25.41 -14.47 12.50
C SER A 427 24.02 -14.82 11.93
N PRO A 428 23.59 -14.21 10.81
CA PRO A 428 22.23 -14.39 10.29
C PRO A 428 22.11 -15.74 9.55
N ASP A 429 22.03 -16.82 10.31
CA ASP A 429 21.43 -18.08 9.86
C ASP A 429 19.90 -17.92 9.73
N SER A 430 19.31 -18.52 8.69
CA SER A 430 17.87 -18.72 8.50
C SER A 430 17.07 -19.10 9.77
N ALA A 431 17.60 -19.98 10.63
CA ALA A 431 16.97 -20.42 11.87
C ALA A 431 16.91 -19.32 12.93
N GLY A 432 17.88 -18.40 12.97
CA GLY A 432 17.89 -17.26 13.87
C GLY A 432 16.80 -16.22 13.58
N ARG A 433 16.32 -16.17 12.33
CA ARG A 433 15.30 -15.19 11.89
C ARG A 433 13.86 -15.67 12.09
N ILE A 434 13.58 -16.96 11.92
CA ILE A 434 12.26 -17.51 12.33
C ILE A 434 12.13 -17.47 13.86
N GLY A 435 13.23 -17.69 14.60
CA GLY A 435 13.26 -17.51 16.05
C GLY A 435 12.84 -16.12 16.53
N LEU A 436 12.95 -15.08 15.67
CA LEU A 436 12.44 -13.74 15.97
C LEU A 436 10.93 -13.74 16.19
N TYR A 437 10.16 -14.58 15.49
CA TYR A 437 8.72 -14.68 15.68
C TYR A 437 8.36 -15.02 17.14
N SER A 438 9.15 -15.89 17.79
CA SER A 438 8.97 -16.25 19.21
C SER A 438 9.41 -15.16 20.18
N VAL A 439 10.26 -14.22 19.75
CA VAL A 439 10.83 -13.16 20.61
C VAL A 439 10.07 -11.85 20.46
N ASP A 440 9.71 -11.50 19.23
CA ASP A 440 9.10 -10.24 18.84
C ASP A 440 8.29 -10.43 17.54
N GLU A 441 7.07 -10.95 17.70
CA GLU A 441 6.13 -11.27 16.61
C GLU A 441 5.90 -10.06 15.67
N LEU A 442 5.63 -8.89 16.24
CA LEU A 442 5.47 -7.66 15.46
C LEU A 442 6.71 -7.34 14.62
N LEU A 443 7.90 -7.34 15.24
CA LEU A 443 9.14 -7.03 14.52
C LEU A 443 9.44 -8.06 13.42
N PHE A 444 9.13 -9.34 13.66
CA PHE A 444 9.25 -10.38 12.65
C PHE A 444 8.44 -10.05 11.39
N HIS A 445 7.15 -9.71 11.53
CA HIS A 445 6.32 -9.39 10.37
C HIS A 445 6.78 -8.10 9.67
N LEU A 446 7.17 -7.06 10.41
CA LEU A 446 7.69 -5.82 9.83
C LEU A 446 8.98 -6.03 9.03
N ILE A 447 9.91 -6.82 9.56
CA ILE A 447 11.16 -7.17 8.86
C ILE A 447 10.85 -7.97 7.61
N ALA A 448 9.93 -8.94 7.70
CA ALA A 448 9.54 -9.72 6.54
C ALA A 448 8.87 -8.88 5.45
N LEU A 449 8.11 -7.83 5.80
CA LEU A 449 7.59 -6.86 4.84
C LEU A 449 8.71 -6.01 4.21
N ALA A 450 9.55 -5.41 5.04
CA ALA A 450 10.65 -4.54 4.59
C ALA A 450 11.65 -5.29 3.67
N HIS A 451 11.87 -6.57 3.93
CA HIS A 451 12.86 -7.38 3.23
C HIS A 451 12.26 -8.55 2.44
N HIS A 452 10.96 -8.48 2.12
CA HIS A 452 10.29 -9.48 1.32
C HIS A 452 11.04 -9.85 0.05
N THR A 453 11.24 -11.13 -0.19
CA THR A 453 11.91 -11.61 -1.39
C THR A 453 11.08 -12.75 -1.92
N GLN A 454 10.16 -12.48 -2.85
CA GLN A 454 9.64 -13.57 -3.68
C GLN A 454 10.80 -14.12 -4.53
N PRO A 455 10.86 -15.44 -4.80
CA PRO A 455 9.88 -16.49 -4.48
C PRO A 455 9.93 -17.05 -3.04
N THR A 456 10.82 -16.55 -2.22
CA THR A 456 11.27 -17.15 -0.98
C THR A 456 10.61 -16.56 0.27
N ALA A 457 9.39 -16.06 0.22
CA ALA A 457 8.77 -15.49 1.41
C ALA A 457 7.29 -15.87 1.46
N GLU A 458 6.74 -15.94 2.67
CA GLU A 458 5.30 -16.08 2.84
C GLU A 458 4.58 -14.90 2.16
N PRO A 459 3.32 -15.09 1.71
CA PRO A 459 2.57 -14.03 1.07
C PRO A 459 2.51 -12.76 1.92
N MET A 460 2.61 -11.58 1.29
CA MET A 460 2.55 -10.33 2.03
C MET A 460 1.21 -10.10 2.71
N SER A 461 0.11 -10.48 2.06
CA SER A 461 -1.23 -10.45 2.64
C SER A 461 -1.29 -11.22 3.96
N TRP A 462 -0.56 -12.34 4.08
CA TRP A 462 -0.42 -13.09 5.31
C TRP A 462 0.25 -12.26 6.41
N HIS A 463 1.45 -11.71 6.16
CA HIS A 463 2.15 -10.89 7.15
C HIS A 463 1.31 -9.70 7.62
N LEU A 464 0.63 -9.03 6.69
CA LEU A 464 -0.21 -7.88 7.00
C LEU A 464 -1.41 -8.33 7.84
N ARG A 465 -2.10 -9.40 7.47
CA ARG A 465 -3.20 -9.98 8.28
C ARG A 465 -2.74 -10.28 9.70
N GLU A 466 -1.64 -11.00 9.87
CA GLU A 466 -1.17 -11.40 11.20
C GLU A 466 -0.87 -10.17 12.07
N ILE A 467 -0.26 -9.11 11.52
CA ILE A 467 -0.05 -7.85 12.26
C ILE A 467 -1.37 -7.28 12.79
N HIS A 468 -2.45 -7.28 11.99
CA HIS A 468 -3.76 -6.78 12.42
C HIS A 468 -4.40 -7.61 13.53
N THR A 469 -4.00 -8.87 13.69
CA THR A 469 -4.48 -9.72 14.80
C THR A 469 -3.70 -9.51 16.11
N LEU A 470 -2.60 -8.75 16.08
CA LEU A 470 -1.76 -8.54 17.26
C LEU A 470 -2.48 -7.68 18.32
N PRO A 471 -2.16 -7.88 19.62
CA PRO A 471 -2.73 -7.06 20.68
C PRO A 471 -2.39 -5.57 20.49
N GLU A 472 -3.32 -4.69 20.87
CA GLU A 472 -3.15 -3.21 20.79
C GLU A 472 -1.85 -2.73 21.47
N GLY A 473 -1.41 -3.41 22.54
CA GLY A 473 -0.14 -3.14 23.21
C GLY A 473 1.09 -3.30 22.32
N GLN A 474 1.08 -4.27 21.41
CA GLN A 474 2.15 -4.44 20.42
C GLN A 474 2.07 -3.35 19.35
N LEU A 475 0.86 -3.12 18.80
CA LEU A 475 0.64 -2.11 17.75
C LEU A 475 1.03 -0.69 18.19
N LYS A 476 0.95 -0.39 19.50
CA LYS A 476 1.43 0.87 20.09
C LYS A 476 2.91 1.17 19.91
N ARG A 477 3.72 0.19 19.56
CA ARG A 477 5.16 0.34 19.26
C ARG A 477 5.39 0.93 17.87
N LEU A 478 4.39 0.87 16.99
CA LEU A 478 4.48 1.45 15.66
C LEU A 478 4.29 2.97 15.75
N ASN A 479 5.14 3.71 15.04
CA ASN A 479 4.95 5.13 14.86
C ASN A 479 4.04 5.40 13.65
N GLN A 480 3.57 6.64 13.51
CA GLN A 480 2.67 7.00 12.40
C GLN A 480 3.29 6.70 11.04
N LEU A 481 4.56 7.09 10.81
CA LEU A 481 5.26 6.86 9.56
C LEU A 481 5.29 5.36 9.18
N THR A 482 5.56 4.48 10.13
CA THR A 482 5.56 3.03 9.91
C THR A 482 4.17 2.53 9.50
N PHE A 483 3.11 3.01 10.15
CA PHE A 483 1.73 2.68 9.76
C PHE A 483 1.36 3.17 8.37
N ASP A 484 1.80 4.38 8.02
CA ASP A 484 1.48 4.99 6.72
C ASP A 484 2.18 4.23 5.58
N LEU A 485 3.45 3.88 5.76
CA LEU A 485 4.23 3.05 4.83
C LEU A 485 3.65 1.63 4.69
N MET A 486 3.16 1.03 5.78
CA MET A 486 2.46 -0.26 5.70
C MET A 486 1.16 -0.16 4.90
N SER A 487 0.40 0.93 5.09
CA SER A 487 -0.85 1.16 4.36
C SER A 487 -0.59 1.36 2.86
N ASP A 488 0.51 1.99 2.49
CA ASP A 488 0.99 2.11 1.10
C ASP A 488 1.35 0.76 0.50
N LEU A 489 2.12 -0.05 1.24
CA LEU A 489 2.47 -1.41 0.81
C LEU A 489 1.23 -2.26 0.59
N MET A 490 0.22 -2.18 1.47
CA MET A 490 -1.04 -2.89 1.31
C MET A 490 -1.72 -2.55 -0.02
N ALA A 491 -1.89 -1.25 -0.32
CA ALA A 491 -2.51 -0.79 -1.56
C ALA A 491 -1.73 -1.26 -2.80
N LEU A 492 -0.40 -1.22 -2.75
CA LEU A 492 0.45 -1.66 -3.86
C LEU A 492 0.35 -3.17 -4.10
N VAL A 493 0.34 -3.99 -3.03
CA VAL A 493 0.23 -5.45 -3.17
C VAL A 493 -1.16 -5.85 -3.67
N GLU A 494 -2.21 -5.19 -3.20
CA GLU A 494 -3.57 -5.42 -3.69
C GLU A 494 -3.68 -5.05 -5.18
N ALA A 495 -3.19 -3.87 -5.59
CA ALA A 495 -3.14 -3.47 -6.99
C ALA A 495 -2.31 -4.46 -7.85
N LEU A 496 -1.15 -4.90 -7.37
CA LEU A 496 -0.35 -5.94 -8.02
C LEU A 496 -1.16 -7.23 -8.14
N THR A 497 -1.85 -7.67 -7.08
CA THR A 497 -2.64 -8.91 -7.09
C THR A 497 -3.72 -8.87 -8.17
N MET A 498 -4.40 -7.72 -8.34
CA MET A 498 -5.38 -7.50 -9.41
C MET A 498 -4.74 -7.53 -10.80
N VAL A 499 -3.62 -6.83 -11.01
CA VAL A 499 -2.89 -6.86 -12.30
C VAL A 499 -2.38 -8.27 -12.59
N ARG A 500 -1.91 -8.98 -11.57
CA ARG A 500 -1.42 -10.36 -11.67
C ARG A 500 -2.53 -11.38 -11.85
N SER A 501 -3.79 -11.04 -11.58
CA SER A 501 -4.93 -11.90 -11.85
C SER A 501 -5.50 -11.73 -13.26
N HIS A 502 -5.06 -10.73 -14.03
CA HIS A 502 -5.44 -10.61 -15.45
C HIS A 502 -5.10 -11.88 -16.24
N ARG A 503 -6.04 -12.35 -17.06
CA ARG A 503 -5.88 -13.53 -17.92
C ARG A 503 -6.17 -13.16 -19.38
N PRO A 504 -5.27 -13.49 -20.33
CA PRO A 504 -3.96 -14.11 -20.11
C PRO A 504 -2.98 -13.20 -19.37
N ARG A 505 -1.96 -13.77 -18.73
CA ARG A 505 -0.95 -12.96 -18.06
C ARG A 505 -0.20 -12.12 -19.10
N CYS A 506 0.10 -10.87 -18.76
CA CYS A 506 0.85 -10.00 -19.65
C CYS A 506 2.26 -10.55 -19.91
N SER A 507 2.83 -10.15 -21.03
CA SER A 507 4.25 -10.33 -21.30
C SER A 507 5.10 -9.63 -20.23
N SER A 508 6.33 -10.10 -20.04
CA SER A 508 7.32 -9.39 -19.21
C SER A 508 7.73 -8.06 -19.86
N LEU A 509 8.19 -7.10 -19.04
CA LEU A 509 8.71 -5.83 -19.55
C LEU A 509 9.83 -6.04 -20.59
N ALA A 510 10.73 -7.00 -20.35
CA ALA A 510 11.81 -7.32 -21.27
C ALA A 510 11.27 -7.75 -22.65
N GLN A 511 10.24 -8.58 -22.70
CA GLN A 511 9.62 -9.02 -23.95
C GLN A 511 8.94 -7.87 -24.70
N VAL A 512 8.22 -6.99 -23.99
CA VAL A 512 7.54 -5.83 -24.60
C VAL A 512 8.53 -4.79 -25.13
N LEU A 513 9.67 -4.63 -24.45
CA LEU A 513 10.75 -3.73 -24.87
C LEU A 513 11.73 -4.38 -25.86
N GLY A 514 11.58 -5.68 -26.17
CA GLY A 514 12.50 -6.41 -27.04
C GLY A 514 13.88 -6.64 -26.44
N LEU A 515 14.00 -6.54 -25.11
CA LEU A 515 15.22 -6.81 -24.38
C LEU A 515 15.58 -8.29 -24.48
N GLN A 516 16.72 -8.62 -25.10
CA GLN A 516 17.26 -9.97 -25.02
C GLN A 516 17.55 -10.27 -23.56
N THR A 517 16.84 -11.25 -23.00
CA THR A 517 17.22 -11.88 -21.74
C THR A 517 18.52 -12.64 -22.00
N ALA A 518 19.67 -11.99 -21.86
CA ALA A 518 20.94 -12.72 -21.85
C ALA A 518 20.88 -13.77 -20.74
N ALA A 519 21.33 -14.99 -21.03
CA ALA A 519 21.59 -16.00 -20.01
C ALA A 519 22.39 -15.36 -18.86
N PRO A 520 22.14 -15.73 -17.58
CA PRO A 520 22.81 -15.09 -16.47
C PRO A 520 24.34 -15.23 -16.64
N PRO A 521 25.12 -14.15 -16.50
CA PRO A 521 26.57 -14.27 -16.54
C PRO A 521 27.02 -15.09 -15.33
N ALA A 522 28.04 -15.92 -15.52
CA ALA A 522 28.75 -16.57 -14.44
C ALA A 522 29.12 -15.53 -13.36
N ARG A 523 28.95 -15.92 -12.08
CA ARG A 523 29.11 -15.07 -10.89
C ARG A 523 30.31 -14.11 -11.02
N GLY A 524 30.06 -12.81 -10.88
CA GLY A 524 31.13 -11.83 -10.61
C GLY A 524 31.17 -10.56 -11.46
N VAL A 525 30.26 -10.34 -12.42
CA VAL A 525 30.27 -9.11 -13.25
C VAL A 525 29.04 -8.26 -12.95
N LYS A 526 29.26 -7.04 -12.45
CA LYS A 526 28.22 -6.01 -12.31
C LYS A 526 27.70 -5.66 -13.71
N GLN A 527 26.42 -5.91 -13.98
CA GLN A 527 25.82 -5.53 -15.25
C GLN A 527 25.39 -4.06 -15.20
N ILE A 528 26.03 -3.22 -16.02
CA ILE A 528 25.42 -2.01 -16.55
C ILE A 528 24.53 -2.49 -17.69
N ALA A 529 23.22 -2.23 -17.63
CA ALA A 529 22.31 -2.46 -18.75
C ALA A 529 22.64 -1.46 -19.88
N SER A 530 23.68 -1.77 -20.65
CA SER A 530 24.05 -1.03 -21.85
C SER A 530 23.49 -1.73 -23.09
N GLY A 531 22.38 -1.18 -23.62
CA GLY A 531 22.09 -1.12 -25.05
C GLY A 531 21.40 -2.32 -25.70
N LEU A 532 20.25 -2.06 -26.31
CA LEU A 532 19.83 -2.74 -27.53
C LEU A 532 19.94 -1.77 -28.71
N ARG A 533 20.49 -2.27 -29.81
CA ARG A 533 20.37 -1.64 -31.13
C ARG A 533 19.03 -2.09 -31.71
N GLU A 534 18.21 -1.14 -32.16
CA GLU A 534 17.16 -1.41 -33.14
C GLU A 534 17.78 -2.20 -34.31
N GLY A 535 17.18 -3.33 -34.70
CA GLY A 535 17.60 -4.07 -35.89
C GLY A 535 17.77 -5.59 -35.79
N THR A 536 17.39 -6.25 -34.69
CA THR A 536 17.17 -7.70 -34.76
C THR A 536 15.95 -7.96 -35.65
N GLN A 537 16.16 -8.64 -36.78
CA GLN A 537 15.13 -8.88 -37.80
C GLN A 537 13.82 -9.38 -37.17
N GLY A 538 12.74 -8.60 -37.29
CA GLY A 538 11.37 -9.01 -36.96
C GLY A 538 10.74 -8.44 -35.68
N PHE A 539 11.46 -7.73 -34.81
CA PHE A 539 10.86 -7.11 -33.60
C PHE A 539 10.66 -5.59 -33.78
N SER A 540 9.44 -5.10 -33.51
CA SER A 540 9.12 -3.67 -33.46
C SER A 540 8.44 -3.37 -32.13
N MET A 541 9.00 -2.45 -31.34
CA MET A 541 8.32 -1.92 -30.15
C MET A 541 7.00 -1.27 -30.54
N THR A 542 6.01 -1.38 -29.65
CA THR A 542 4.74 -0.68 -29.80
C THR A 542 4.91 0.81 -29.49
N ASN A 543 3.92 1.64 -29.83
CA ASN A 543 4.02 3.08 -29.54
C ASN A 543 3.96 3.32 -28.03
N TYR A 544 3.06 2.64 -27.33
CA TYR A 544 2.97 2.72 -25.87
C TYR A 544 4.33 2.36 -25.23
N ALA A 545 4.95 1.27 -25.73
CA ALA A 545 6.22 0.80 -25.19
C ALA A 545 7.39 1.78 -25.39
N ARG A 546 7.41 2.46 -26.54
CA ARG A 546 8.41 3.47 -26.87
C ARG A 546 8.27 4.69 -25.97
N GLU A 547 7.06 5.23 -25.87
CA GLU A 547 6.80 6.42 -25.05
C GLU A 547 7.07 6.15 -23.56
N PHE A 548 6.70 4.97 -23.06
CA PHE A 548 7.04 4.56 -21.70
C PHE A 548 8.56 4.51 -21.49
N ASN A 549 9.32 3.91 -22.39
CA ASN A 549 10.77 3.82 -22.25
C ASN A 549 11.44 5.20 -22.27
N GLU A 550 10.93 6.13 -23.10
CA GLU A 550 11.37 7.52 -23.13
C GLU A 550 11.06 8.26 -21.82
N ARG A 551 9.83 8.17 -21.32
CA ARG A 551 9.42 8.77 -20.04
C ARG A 551 10.23 8.20 -18.89
N ARG A 552 10.34 6.88 -18.81
CA ARG A 552 11.14 6.18 -17.81
C ARG A 552 12.58 6.68 -17.83
N SER A 553 13.24 6.71 -18.97
CA SER A 553 14.64 7.16 -19.07
C SER A 553 14.86 8.59 -18.58
N ARG A 554 13.84 9.45 -18.69
CA ARG A 554 13.90 10.86 -18.26
C ARG A 554 13.51 11.06 -16.79
N LEU A 555 12.44 10.41 -16.33
CA LEU A 555 11.78 10.71 -15.05
C LEU A 555 12.15 9.72 -13.93
N HIS A 556 12.40 8.46 -14.28
CA HIS A 556 12.76 7.41 -13.32
C HIS A 556 14.10 7.67 -12.59
N PRO A 557 15.10 8.33 -13.18
CA PRO A 557 16.28 8.71 -12.42
C PRO A 557 15.96 9.67 -11.26
N ILE A 558 14.96 10.54 -11.39
CA ILE A 558 14.58 11.48 -10.32
C ILE A 558 13.95 10.72 -9.15
N SER A 559 13.15 9.68 -9.42
CA SER A 559 12.48 8.87 -8.40
C SER A 559 13.39 7.81 -7.74
N ILE A 560 14.38 7.25 -8.46
CA ILE A 560 15.29 6.21 -7.92
C ILE A 560 16.61 6.78 -7.36
N TYR A 561 17.21 7.80 -7.97
CA TYR A 561 18.49 8.35 -7.47
C TYR A 561 18.34 9.15 -6.17
N ASN A 562 17.11 9.48 -5.77
CA ASN A 562 16.83 9.95 -4.42
C ASN A 562 17.30 8.94 -3.35
N VAL A 563 17.24 7.63 -3.63
CA VAL A 563 17.64 6.57 -2.70
C VAL A 563 19.15 6.29 -2.76
N VAL A 564 19.81 6.57 -3.90
CA VAL A 564 21.20 6.16 -4.18
C VAL A 564 22.02 7.31 -4.76
N ASP A 565 22.30 8.34 -3.97
CA ASP A 565 23.59 9.04 -3.96
C ASP A 565 23.70 9.97 -2.73
N SER A 566 24.24 9.44 -1.63
CA SER A 566 24.15 10.09 -0.33
C SER A 566 25.20 11.20 -0.14
N LYS A 567 26.39 11.16 -0.76
CA LYS A 567 27.47 12.08 -0.33
C LYS A 567 27.16 13.56 -0.62
N GLU A 568 26.72 13.88 -1.84
CA GLU A 568 26.41 15.27 -2.20
C GLU A 568 25.15 15.77 -1.48
N LYS A 569 24.07 14.98 -1.51
CA LYS A 569 22.81 15.29 -0.80
C LYS A 569 23.05 15.54 0.69
N LEU A 570 23.80 14.66 1.35
CA LEU A 570 24.16 14.80 2.75
C LEU A 570 24.99 16.07 2.99
N SER A 571 26.01 16.32 2.15
CA SER A 571 26.87 17.50 2.29
C SER A 571 26.09 18.82 2.19
N MET A 572 25.05 18.88 1.35
CA MET A 572 24.24 20.08 1.14
C MET A 572 23.16 20.27 2.22
N LEU A 573 22.54 19.17 2.70
CA LEU A 573 21.35 19.24 3.54
C LEU A 573 21.61 19.06 5.04
N GLN A 574 22.75 18.50 5.43
CA GLN A 574 23.07 18.24 6.83
C GLN A 574 23.05 19.52 7.70
N ALA A 575 23.74 20.57 7.26
CA ALA A 575 23.80 21.83 8.01
C ALA A 575 22.43 22.55 8.09
N PRO A 576 21.66 22.66 6.99
CA PRO A 576 20.28 23.17 7.04
C PRO A 576 19.36 22.41 8.00
N VAL A 577 19.33 21.06 7.95
CA VAL A 577 18.50 20.24 8.85
C VAL A 577 18.90 20.47 10.30
N THR A 578 20.20 20.47 10.60
CA THR A 578 20.71 20.71 11.96
C THR A 578 20.32 22.10 12.46
N LYS A 579 20.46 23.14 11.62
CA LYS A 579 20.07 24.51 11.97
C LYS A 579 18.58 24.61 12.26
N TYR A 580 17.75 23.97 11.45
CA TYR A 580 16.31 23.92 11.66
C TYR A 580 15.96 23.27 13.00
N LEU A 581 16.53 22.10 13.28
CA LEU A 581 16.29 21.35 14.52
C LEU A 581 16.72 22.10 15.79
N ASN A 582 17.76 22.95 15.70
CA ASN A 582 18.22 23.77 16.81
C ASN A 582 17.33 24.99 17.11
N MET A 583 16.39 25.34 16.23
CA MET A 583 15.44 26.41 16.52
C MET A 583 14.40 25.91 17.54
N PRO A 584 14.00 26.75 18.51
CA PRO A 584 12.95 26.39 19.46
C PRO A 584 11.62 26.14 18.74
N ASN A 585 10.81 25.22 19.27
CA ASN A 585 9.47 24.95 18.75
C ASN A 585 8.64 26.23 18.78
N SER A 586 7.81 26.41 17.76
CA SER A 586 6.76 27.43 17.72
C SER A 586 5.62 27.06 18.68
N ILE A 587 5.91 27.03 19.98
CA ILE A 587 4.84 27.09 20.97
C ILE A 587 4.28 28.49 20.81
N GLY A 588 3.14 28.62 20.11
CA GLY A 588 2.43 29.87 19.76
C GLY A 588 1.98 30.69 20.96
N GLN A 589 2.92 31.00 21.85
CA GLN A 589 2.81 31.96 22.92
C GLN A 589 2.51 33.30 22.27
N VAL A 590 1.37 33.89 22.62
CA VAL A 590 1.02 35.25 22.24
C VAL A 590 1.90 36.21 23.03
N SER A 591 3.11 36.42 22.52
CA SER A 591 4.12 37.31 23.07
C SER A 591 5.05 37.72 21.93
N GLN A 592 5.73 38.85 22.09
CA GLN A 592 6.74 39.30 21.12
C GLN A 592 7.82 38.22 20.87
N LYS A 593 8.25 37.54 21.94
CA LYS A 593 9.23 36.44 21.87
C LYS A 593 8.69 35.21 21.14
N GLY A 594 7.38 34.94 21.25
CA GLY A 594 6.69 33.87 20.53
C GLY A 594 6.63 34.15 19.03
N ILE A 595 6.29 35.38 18.63
CA ILE A 595 6.28 35.82 17.23
C ILE A 595 7.68 35.68 16.61
N GLU A 596 8.73 36.16 17.29
CA GLU A 596 10.11 36.01 16.83
C GLU A 596 10.54 34.54 16.69
N THR A 597 10.01 33.65 17.53
CA THR A 597 10.31 32.22 17.49
C THR A 597 9.65 31.56 16.28
N VAL A 598 8.40 31.90 15.98
CA VAL A 598 7.67 31.46 14.77
C VAL A 598 8.44 31.90 13.51
N ASP A 599 8.84 33.17 13.45
CA ASP A 599 9.60 33.74 12.32
C ASP A 599 10.90 32.99 12.05
N LYS A 600 11.68 32.74 13.12
CA LYS A 600 12.95 32.02 13.02
C LYS A 600 12.74 30.57 12.58
N SER A 601 11.67 29.92 13.04
CA SER A 601 11.34 28.56 12.64
C SER A 601 10.94 28.49 11.17
N HIS A 602 10.08 29.42 10.70
CA HIS A 602 9.68 29.53 9.29
C HIS A 602 10.90 29.78 8.40
N ALA A 603 11.74 30.77 8.74
CA ALA A 603 12.94 31.09 7.98
C ALA A 603 13.94 29.92 7.92
N ALA A 604 14.09 29.14 9.00
CA ALA A 604 14.97 27.98 9.01
C ALA A 604 14.44 26.84 8.14
N ARG A 605 13.11 26.61 8.12
CA ARG A 605 12.47 25.65 7.23
C ARG A 605 12.61 26.07 5.77
N ASP A 606 12.35 27.33 5.46
CA ASP A 606 12.44 27.83 4.08
C ASP A 606 13.89 27.80 3.57
N ALA A 607 14.87 28.02 4.44
CA ALA A 607 16.29 27.82 4.12
C ALA A 607 16.63 26.34 3.84
N PHE A 608 16.02 25.39 4.55
CA PHE A 608 16.15 23.98 4.24
C PHE A 608 15.61 23.66 2.84
N TYR A 609 14.37 24.04 2.54
CA TYR A 609 13.79 23.78 1.20
C TYR A 609 14.50 24.54 0.07
N SER A 610 15.08 25.72 0.35
CA SER A 610 15.97 26.39 -0.61
C SER A 610 17.17 25.51 -0.98
N LYS A 611 17.81 24.84 0.00
CA LYS A 611 18.89 23.88 -0.29
C LYS A 611 18.41 22.61 -0.97
N VAL A 612 17.19 22.16 -0.69
CA VAL A 612 16.56 21.06 -1.44
C VAL A 612 16.40 21.45 -2.91
N ARG A 613 15.92 22.66 -3.21
CA ARG A 613 15.78 23.16 -4.60
C ARG A 613 17.13 23.28 -5.31
N GLU A 614 18.16 23.81 -4.65
CA GLU A 614 19.51 23.88 -5.21
C GLU A 614 20.06 22.49 -5.58
N TRP A 615 19.95 21.54 -4.64
CA TRP A 615 20.39 20.17 -4.87
C TRP A 615 19.63 19.50 -6.02
N ARG A 616 18.30 19.62 -6.05
CA ARG A 616 17.47 19.06 -7.14
C ARG A 616 17.80 19.68 -8.49
N THR A 617 18.01 21.00 -8.53
CA THR A 617 18.42 21.69 -9.77
C THR A 617 19.75 21.14 -10.29
N SER A 618 20.73 20.96 -9.41
CA SER A 618 22.03 20.34 -9.76
C SER A 618 21.84 18.93 -10.32
N LEU A 619 21.04 18.10 -9.66
CA LEU A 619 20.73 16.73 -10.10
C LEU A 619 20.06 16.73 -11.48
N LEU A 620 18.99 17.51 -11.66
CA LEU A 620 18.22 17.58 -12.91
C LEU A 620 19.07 18.06 -14.08
N ARG A 621 19.94 19.06 -13.88
CA ARG A 621 20.88 19.52 -14.92
C ARG A 621 21.87 18.42 -15.33
N ARG A 622 22.40 17.65 -14.37
CA ARG A 622 23.28 16.50 -14.68
C ARG A 622 22.56 15.39 -15.44
N LEU A 623 21.26 15.22 -15.17
CA LEU A 623 20.39 14.27 -15.89
C LEU A 623 19.94 14.80 -17.27
N GLY A 624 20.34 16.02 -17.65
CA GLY A 624 20.02 16.60 -18.96
C GLY A 624 18.61 17.21 -19.06
N ALA A 625 17.96 17.51 -17.93
CA ALA A 625 16.67 18.19 -17.93
C ALA A 625 16.78 19.63 -18.48
N THR A 626 15.79 20.06 -19.25
CA THR A 626 15.64 21.44 -19.72
C THR A 626 15.22 22.37 -18.59
N GLU A 627 15.43 23.69 -18.73
CA GLU A 627 15.02 24.66 -17.70
C GLU A 627 13.50 24.62 -17.43
N VAL A 628 12.67 24.39 -18.46
CA VAL A 628 11.21 24.21 -18.28
C VAL A 628 10.90 22.98 -17.41
N GLN A 629 11.57 21.86 -17.66
CA GLN A 629 11.42 20.66 -16.84
C GLN A 629 11.92 20.86 -15.42
N ILE A 630 13.02 21.60 -15.24
CA ILE A 630 13.53 21.94 -13.91
C ILE A 630 12.49 22.73 -13.13
N VAL A 631 11.93 23.79 -13.71
CA VAL A 631 10.87 24.60 -13.09
C VAL A 631 9.68 23.72 -12.69
N GLU A 632 9.22 22.83 -13.59
CA GLU A 632 8.11 21.93 -13.30
C GLU A 632 8.40 21.00 -12.11
N HIS A 633 9.57 20.37 -12.09
CA HIS A 633 9.97 19.46 -11.01
C HIS A 633 10.20 20.17 -9.67
N LEU A 634 10.52 21.47 -9.67
CA LEU A 634 10.71 22.25 -8.45
C LEU A 634 9.39 22.69 -7.79
N LYS A 635 8.27 22.72 -8.52
CA LYS A 635 6.95 23.11 -7.98
C LYS A 635 6.60 22.36 -6.70
N CYS A 636 6.87 21.04 -6.67
CA CYS A 636 6.52 20.20 -5.53
C CYS A 636 7.28 20.56 -4.23
N VAL A 637 8.45 21.23 -4.30
CA VAL A 637 9.25 21.69 -3.13
C VAL A 637 9.26 23.21 -2.99
N SER A 638 8.26 23.87 -3.58
CA SER A 638 8.13 25.32 -3.64
C SER A 638 6.82 25.82 -3.03
N VAL A 639 6.16 25.03 -2.17
CA VAL A 639 4.90 25.43 -1.53
C VAL A 639 5.05 26.75 -0.78
N SER A 640 6.22 26.98 -0.15
CA SER A 640 6.51 28.23 0.58
C SER A 640 6.61 29.48 -0.32
N LEU A 641 6.77 29.29 -1.63
CA LEU A 641 6.85 30.38 -2.61
C LEU A 641 5.47 30.74 -3.20
N THR A 642 4.43 29.95 -2.92
CA THR A 642 3.09 30.22 -3.45
C THR A 642 2.47 31.46 -2.80
N LEU A 643 1.77 32.26 -3.59
CA LEU A 643 1.11 33.48 -3.12
C LEU A 643 0.06 33.17 -2.04
N GLU A 644 -0.68 32.07 -2.20
CA GLU A 644 -1.65 31.58 -1.22
C GLU A 644 -0.99 31.33 0.14
N HIS A 645 0.13 30.60 0.15
CA HIS A 645 0.85 30.31 1.39
C HIS A 645 1.47 31.57 2.00
N GLN A 646 2.05 32.46 1.20
CA GLN A 646 2.62 33.72 1.69
C GLN A 646 1.55 34.62 2.32
N LYS A 647 0.40 34.79 1.67
CA LYS A 647 -0.76 35.53 2.21
C LYS A 647 -1.24 34.92 3.51
N ARG A 648 -1.33 33.59 3.58
CA ARG A 648 -1.75 32.86 4.79
C ARG A 648 -0.79 33.07 5.96
N VAL A 649 0.52 32.87 5.75
CA VAL A 649 1.54 33.08 6.79
C VAL A 649 1.55 34.53 7.27
N GLN A 650 1.38 35.50 6.35
CA GLN A 650 1.31 36.91 6.71
C GLN A 650 0.05 37.21 7.53
N ALA A 651 -1.11 36.69 7.15
CA ALA A 651 -2.36 36.87 7.91
C ALA A 651 -2.26 36.24 9.32
N GLU A 652 -1.67 35.05 9.45
CA GLU A 652 -1.41 34.42 10.76
C GLU A 652 -0.48 35.27 11.62
N ARG A 653 0.58 35.84 11.03
CA ARG A 653 1.50 36.76 11.70
C ARG A 653 0.78 38.03 12.17
N ASP A 654 0.01 38.68 11.29
CA ASP A 654 -0.69 39.94 11.57
C ASP A 654 -1.73 39.74 12.67
N ALA A 655 -2.44 38.61 12.67
CA ALA A 655 -3.36 38.26 13.74
C ALA A 655 -2.65 38.02 15.08
N LEU A 656 -1.47 37.39 15.08
CA LEU A 656 -0.66 37.23 16.30
C LEU A 656 -0.16 38.59 16.83
N VAL A 657 0.26 39.50 15.95
CA VAL A 657 0.67 40.86 16.32
C VAL A 657 -0.50 41.63 16.92
N LEU A 658 -1.66 41.61 16.27
CA LEU A 658 -2.86 42.27 16.77
C LEU A 658 -3.33 41.67 18.09
N ALA A 659 -3.20 40.36 18.29
CA ALA A 659 -3.54 39.70 19.55
C ALA A 659 -2.62 40.13 20.71
N VAL A 660 -1.31 40.28 20.45
CA VAL A 660 -0.37 40.85 21.43
C VAL A 660 -0.74 42.29 21.76
N GLN A 661 -1.19 43.08 20.77
CA GLN A 661 -1.55 44.49 20.96
C GLN A 661 -2.89 44.70 21.67
N LYS A 662 -3.90 43.87 21.35
CA LYS A 662 -5.29 44.03 21.82
C LYS A 662 -5.64 43.19 23.05
N GLU A 663 -4.70 42.38 23.56
CA GLU A 663 -4.97 41.33 24.57
C GLU A 663 -6.16 40.43 24.20
N ALA A 664 -6.39 40.26 22.89
CA ALA A 664 -7.49 39.50 22.34
C ALA A 664 -6.99 38.16 21.77
N PRO A 665 -7.80 37.10 21.74
CA PRO A 665 -7.40 35.86 21.10
C PRO A 665 -7.22 36.08 19.57
N PRO A 666 -6.06 35.75 18.96
CA PRO A 666 -5.82 35.70 17.51
C PRO A 666 -6.93 34.96 16.75
N ALA A 667 -7.61 34.01 17.39
CA ALA A 667 -8.77 33.30 16.87
C ALA A 667 -9.88 34.24 16.40
N ALA A 668 -10.26 35.21 17.24
CA ALA A 668 -11.32 36.17 16.94
C ALA A 668 -10.89 37.11 15.81
N ILE A 669 -9.61 37.50 15.80
CA ILE A 669 -9.04 38.41 14.82
C ILE A 669 -8.93 37.73 13.44
N LEU A 670 -8.51 36.46 13.37
CA LEU A 670 -8.47 35.70 12.12
C LEU A 670 -9.86 35.50 11.51
N ARG A 671 -10.90 35.29 12.34
CA ARG A 671 -12.29 35.21 11.87
C ARG A 671 -12.81 36.55 11.36
N GLU A 672 -12.44 37.66 11.98
CA GLU A 672 -12.78 39.01 11.50
C GLU A 672 -12.06 39.39 10.19
N LEU A 673 -10.88 38.83 9.96
CA LEU A 673 -10.05 39.07 8.77
C LEU A 673 -10.35 38.11 7.61
N ASP A 674 -11.14 37.06 7.82
CA ASP A 674 -11.53 36.12 6.77
C ASP A 674 -12.51 36.82 5.80
N PRO A 675 -12.16 36.99 4.51
CA PRO A 675 -13.02 37.63 3.51
C PRO A 675 -14.37 36.93 3.31
N ASN A 676 -14.51 35.68 3.76
CA ASN A 676 -15.70 34.86 3.57
C ASN A 676 -16.59 34.76 4.83
N ALA A 677 -16.11 35.20 6.01
CA ALA A 677 -16.85 35.12 7.27
C ALA A 677 -18.07 36.07 7.37
N GLY A 678 -18.34 36.87 6.33
CA GLY A 678 -19.38 37.89 6.33
C GLY A 678 -19.92 38.22 4.94
N ARG A 679 -20.56 37.27 4.26
CA ARG A 679 -21.49 37.58 3.15
C ARG A 679 -22.95 37.46 3.58
N GLN A 680 -23.30 38.18 4.64
CA GLN A 680 -24.58 38.90 4.71
C GLN A 680 -24.27 40.23 5.39
N LEU A 681 -24.67 41.35 4.78
CA LEU A 681 -24.46 42.75 5.22
C LEU A 681 -23.14 43.41 4.78
N ARG A 682 -23.02 43.69 3.47
CA ARG A 682 -22.35 44.90 2.96
C ARG A 682 -22.80 45.19 1.53
N ASP A 683 -24.11 45.39 1.36
CA ASP A 683 -24.56 46.32 0.33
C ASP A 683 -24.43 47.73 0.91
N GLN A 684 -23.92 48.65 0.10
CA GLN A 684 -23.63 50.06 0.37
C GLN A 684 -22.26 50.32 1.01
N VAL A 685 -21.25 50.64 0.19
CA VAL A 685 -20.70 52.01 0.06
C VAL A 685 -19.82 52.09 -1.19
N ASN A 686 -19.93 53.25 -1.84
CA ASN A 686 -19.40 53.70 -3.12
C ASN A 686 -17.95 53.34 -3.49
N VAL A 687 -17.83 53.07 -4.79
CA VAL A 687 -16.65 53.26 -5.63
C VAL A 687 -16.25 54.74 -5.59
N ASP A 688 -14.97 55.04 -5.33
CA ASP A 688 -14.31 56.22 -5.90
C ASP A 688 -12.77 56.07 -5.89
N ASP A 689 -12.19 56.64 -6.95
CA ASP A 689 -10.82 56.63 -7.47
C ASP A 689 -9.68 56.96 -6.50
N ALA A 690 -8.49 56.37 -6.74
CA ALA A 690 -7.23 57.12 -6.85
C ALA A 690 -6.07 56.24 -7.35
N THR A 691 -5.69 56.47 -8.60
CA THR A 691 -4.42 56.09 -9.23
C THR A 691 -3.20 56.73 -8.55
N GLY A 692 -2.15 55.95 -8.30
CA GLY A 692 -0.83 56.46 -7.89
C GLY A 692 0.32 55.53 -8.25
N LYS A 693 1.08 55.86 -9.31
CA LYS A 693 2.31 55.18 -9.72
C LYS A 693 3.49 55.55 -8.82
N ALA A 694 4.32 54.58 -8.44
CA ALA A 694 5.69 54.83 -7.97
C ALA A 694 6.69 53.81 -8.56
N LYS A 695 7.87 54.32 -8.97
CA LYS A 695 8.95 53.63 -9.70
C LYS A 695 9.78 52.68 -8.81
N PRO A 696 10.38 51.61 -9.37
CA PRO A 696 11.34 50.78 -8.65
C PRO A 696 12.78 51.31 -8.81
N GLU A 697 13.52 51.37 -7.69
CA GLU A 697 14.94 51.69 -7.65
C GLU A 697 15.77 50.39 -7.62
N LYS A 698 16.70 50.24 -8.58
CA LYS A 698 17.55 49.05 -8.76
C LYS A 698 18.84 49.16 -7.95
N VAL A 699 19.11 48.18 -7.08
CA VAL A 699 20.46 47.92 -6.55
C VAL A 699 20.92 46.53 -6.98
N LYS A 700 22.05 46.47 -7.71
CA LYS A 700 22.70 45.23 -8.18
C LYS A 700 23.51 44.57 -7.05
N ARG A 701 23.31 43.27 -6.82
CA ARG A 701 24.32 42.39 -6.20
C ARG A 701 24.45 41.09 -7.02
N ARG A 702 25.66 40.83 -7.52
CA ARG A 702 26.04 39.67 -8.33
C ARG A 702 26.17 38.43 -7.43
N GLY A 703 25.56 37.32 -7.84
CA GLY A 703 25.67 35.98 -7.23
C GLY A 703 24.34 35.27 -6.94
N VAL A 704 23.25 36.03 -6.73
CA VAL A 704 21.90 35.54 -6.32
C VAL A 704 20.92 35.43 -7.50
N ALA A 705 21.30 35.96 -8.67
CA ALA A 705 20.38 36.22 -9.78
C ALA A 705 19.73 34.98 -10.40
N VAL A 706 20.39 33.81 -10.38
CA VAL A 706 19.83 32.59 -10.98
C VAL A 706 18.77 31.96 -10.07
N GLN A 707 18.97 31.98 -8.75
CA GLN A 707 18.02 31.41 -7.79
C GLN A 707 16.74 32.23 -7.70
N GLN A 708 16.89 33.56 -7.66
CA GLN A 708 15.76 34.49 -7.56
C GLN A 708 14.87 34.41 -8.82
N GLN A 709 15.48 34.28 -9.99
CA GLN A 709 14.76 34.13 -11.25
C GLN A 709 14.01 32.79 -11.36
N ILE A 710 14.59 31.69 -10.84
CA ILE A 710 13.90 30.38 -10.77
C ILE A 710 12.72 30.43 -9.79
N ASP A 711 12.90 31.04 -8.62
CA ASP A 711 11.83 31.17 -7.62
C ASP A 711 10.67 32.06 -8.15
N ASP A 712 10.98 33.11 -8.94
CA ASP A 712 10.00 33.99 -9.59
C ASP A 712 9.22 33.28 -10.74
N ASP A 713 9.89 32.45 -11.55
CA ASP A 713 9.27 31.74 -12.67
C ASP A 713 8.31 30.61 -12.19
N VAL A 714 8.61 29.97 -11.06
CA VAL A 714 7.73 28.96 -10.42
C VAL A 714 6.46 29.59 -9.87
N ALA A 715 6.56 30.78 -9.26
CA ALA A 715 5.43 31.47 -8.62
C ALA A 715 4.34 31.87 -9.63
N ASN A 716 4.74 32.25 -10.85
CA ASN A 716 3.81 32.73 -11.88
C ASN A 716 3.01 31.60 -12.58
N GLY A 717 3.39 30.32 -12.44
CA GLY A 717 2.76 29.20 -13.15
C GLY A 717 1.66 28.45 -12.38
N LEU A 718 1.25 28.93 -11.20
CA LEU A 718 0.37 28.21 -10.26
C LEU A 718 -1.02 28.85 -10.05
N GLU A 719 -1.34 29.93 -10.77
CA GLU A 719 -2.64 30.61 -10.70
C GLU A 719 -3.57 30.12 -11.81
N ASP A 720 -4.47 29.16 -11.49
CA ASP A 720 -5.79 29.04 -12.15
C ASP A 720 -6.60 27.88 -11.53
N LEU A 721 -7.41 28.15 -10.50
CA LEU A 721 -8.57 27.32 -10.11
C LEU A 721 -9.64 28.18 -9.40
N ALA A 722 -10.66 28.60 -10.14
CA ALA A 722 -11.89 29.18 -9.59
C ALA A 722 -12.91 28.08 -9.27
N LEU A 723 -13.55 28.15 -8.09
CA LEU A 723 -14.55 27.18 -7.60
C LEU A 723 -15.97 27.68 -7.89
N ASN A 724 -16.83 26.79 -8.40
CA ASN A 724 -18.26 27.02 -8.63
C ASN A 724 -19.08 26.79 -7.36
N GLU A 725 -20.17 27.56 -7.19
CA GLU A 725 -21.10 27.50 -6.05
C GLU A 725 -22.00 26.24 -6.13
N ALA A 726 -21.77 25.26 -5.26
CA ALA A 726 -22.62 24.09 -5.06
C ALA A 726 -23.69 24.37 -3.97
N PRO A 727 -24.85 23.67 -3.99
CA PRO A 727 -25.88 23.83 -2.96
C PRO A 727 -25.40 23.41 -1.56
N PRO A 728 -25.96 23.98 -0.46
CA PRO A 728 -25.55 23.69 0.91
C PRO A 728 -25.83 22.24 1.32
N ILE A 729 -24.94 21.65 2.13
CA ILE A 729 -25.06 20.26 2.62
C ILE A 729 -25.72 20.27 4.01
N GLU A 730 -26.84 19.57 4.16
CA GLU A 730 -27.56 19.46 5.43
C GLU A 730 -26.98 18.38 6.35
N VAL A 731 -26.56 18.77 7.55
CA VAL A 731 -25.93 17.89 8.56
C VAL A 731 -26.57 18.05 9.94
N THR A 732 -26.38 17.09 10.83
CA THR A 732 -26.80 17.23 12.22
C THR A 732 -26.00 18.32 12.94
N LYS A 733 -26.59 18.85 14.02
CA LYS A 733 -25.93 19.84 14.88
C LYS A 733 -24.55 19.40 15.39
N ASN A 734 -24.40 18.13 15.75
CA ASN A 734 -23.11 17.60 16.24
C ASN A 734 -22.06 17.58 15.13
N THR A 735 -22.46 17.21 13.92
CA THR A 735 -21.59 17.28 12.74
C THR A 735 -21.20 18.71 12.43
N LEU A 736 -22.13 19.67 12.51
CA LEU A 736 -21.83 21.08 12.30
C LEU A 736 -20.76 21.59 13.30
N ILE A 737 -20.89 21.27 14.59
CA ILE A 737 -19.89 21.61 15.61
C ILE A 737 -18.53 20.96 15.29
N THR A 738 -18.52 19.70 14.85
CA THR A 738 -17.28 19.01 14.44
C THR A 738 -16.61 19.69 13.25
N LEU A 739 -17.39 20.11 12.25
CA LEU A 739 -16.89 20.81 11.06
C LEU A 739 -16.42 22.22 11.40
N GLU A 740 -17.11 22.95 12.27
CA GLU A 740 -16.64 24.24 12.80
C GLU A 740 -15.27 24.09 13.47
N ARG A 741 -15.04 23.00 14.21
CA ARG A 741 -13.73 22.69 14.82
C ARG A 741 -12.69 22.26 13.79
N LEU A 742 -13.08 21.55 12.74
CA LEU A 742 -12.19 21.13 11.66
C LEU A 742 -11.69 22.31 10.83
N PHE A 743 -12.58 23.26 10.51
CA PHE A 743 -12.30 24.44 9.71
C PHE A 743 -11.85 25.66 10.54
N ASP A 744 -11.70 25.54 11.87
CA ASP A 744 -11.31 26.67 12.73
C ASP A 744 -9.91 27.21 12.36
N PRO A 745 -9.78 28.46 11.88
CA PRO A 745 -8.49 29.02 11.51
C PRO A 745 -7.56 29.29 12.71
N SER A 746 -8.09 29.24 13.94
CA SER A 746 -7.38 29.66 15.15
C SER A 746 -6.18 28.77 15.54
N PRO A 747 -4.95 29.30 15.63
CA PRO A 747 -3.79 28.56 16.19
C PRO A 747 -3.86 28.35 17.72
N GLN A 748 -4.82 28.98 18.41
CA GLN A 748 -5.03 28.84 19.85
C GLN A 748 -6.04 27.78 20.22
N ASN A 749 -6.99 27.49 19.32
CA ASN A 749 -7.96 26.42 19.51
C ASN A 749 -7.28 25.10 19.11
N ARG A 750 -6.21 24.74 19.82
CA ARG A 750 -5.45 23.48 19.69
C ARG A 750 -6.27 22.27 20.15
N SER A 751 -7.59 22.38 20.13
CA SER A 751 -8.50 21.36 20.60
C SER A 751 -8.34 20.16 19.67
N LYS A 752 -7.92 19.04 20.26
CA LYS A 752 -7.83 17.75 19.59
C LYS A 752 -9.23 17.35 19.13
N LEU A 753 -9.44 17.20 17.82
CA LEU A 753 -10.70 16.67 17.29
C LEU A 753 -10.70 15.15 17.46
N GLY A 754 -11.73 14.60 18.11
CA GLY A 754 -11.80 13.14 18.32
C GLY A 754 -11.92 12.42 16.99
N TRP A 755 -11.16 11.34 16.77
CA TRP A 755 -11.23 10.58 15.52
C TRP A 755 -12.64 10.03 15.27
N GLN A 756 -13.31 9.53 16.32
CA GLN A 756 -14.69 9.03 16.23
C GLN A 756 -15.70 10.15 15.95
N GLU A 757 -15.44 11.37 16.45
CA GLU A 757 -16.29 12.54 16.14
C GLU A 757 -16.17 12.88 14.66
N PHE A 758 -14.96 12.82 14.11
CA PHE A 758 -14.68 13.01 12.70
C PHE A 758 -15.34 11.90 11.84
N GLU A 759 -15.18 10.62 12.19
CA GLU A 759 -15.82 9.51 11.50
C GLU A 759 -17.35 9.68 11.44
N ALA A 760 -17.98 9.99 12.58
CA ALA A 760 -19.41 10.22 12.65
C ALA A 760 -19.87 11.42 11.80
N ALA A 761 -19.09 12.51 11.81
CA ALA A 761 -19.36 13.69 10.99
C ALA A 761 -19.29 13.39 9.49
N MET A 762 -18.25 12.68 9.04
CA MET A 762 -18.12 12.24 7.64
C MET A 762 -19.26 11.29 7.26
N GLY A 763 -19.67 10.41 8.18
CA GLY A 763 -20.83 9.53 8.01
C GLY A 763 -22.14 10.29 7.76
N ASP A 764 -22.40 11.33 8.53
CA ASP A 764 -23.60 12.16 8.40
C ASP A 764 -23.61 13.02 7.12
N ILE A 765 -22.43 13.32 6.55
CA ILE A 765 -22.29 13.95 5.23
C ILE A 765 -22.58 12.97 4.08
N GLY A 766 -22.65 11.66 4.36
CA GLY A 766 -22.95 10.62 3.37
C GLY A 766 -21.73 9.81 2.92
N TYR A 767 -20.61 9.86 3.65
CA TYR A 767 -19.50 8.94 3.45
C TYR A 767 -19.71 7.63 4.19
N GLN A 768 -19.27 6.54 3.57
CA GLN A 768 -19.04 5.25 4.21
C GLN A 768 -17.54 5.07 4.38
N TRP A 769 -17.11 4.45 5.48
CA TRP A 769 -15.71 4.16 5.70
C TRP A 769 -15.51 2.74 6.20
N THR A 770 -14.41 2.14 5.74
CA THR A 770 -14.02 0.79 6.12
C THR A 770 -12.60 0.88 6.71
N PRO A 771 -12.38 0.44 7.96
CA PRO A 771 -11.04 0.42 8.51
C PRO A 771 -10.21 -0.67 7.81
N ASN A 772 -9.35 -0.30 6.87
CA ASN A 772 -8.55 -1.25 6.08
C ASN A 772 -7.30 -1.78 6.82
N GLY A 773 -7.40 -1.97 8.13
CA GLY A 773 -6.29 -2.43 8.99
C GLY A 773 -5.16 -1.41 9.24
N GLY A 774 -4.81 -0.58 8.25
CA GLY A 774 -3.81 0.48 8.35
C GLY A 774 -4.27 1.76 9.06
N SER A 775 -3.40 2.77 9.10
CA SER A 775 -3.78 4.13 9.54
C SER A 775 -4.63 4.83 8.47
N ALA A 776 -4.50 4.44 7.21
CA ALA A 776 -5.25 5.00 6.10
C ALA A 776 -6.71 4.56 6.13
N VAL A 777 -7.64 5.47 6.41
CA VAL A 777 -9.08 5.18 6.39
C VAL A 777 -9.68 5.81 5.13
N PRO A 778 -10.12 5.00 4.14
CA PRO A 778 -10.89 5.49 3.00
C PRO A 778 -12.30 5.84 3.45
N PHE A 779 -12.71 7.06 3.13
CA PHE A 779 -14.08 7.54 3.18
C PHE A 779 -14.57 7.58 1.73
N LYS A 780 -15.47 6.67 1.38
CA LYS A 780 -16.13 6.56 0.07
C LYS A 780 -17.50 7.24 0.14
N GLY A 781 -17.68 8.32 -0.61
CA GLY A 781 -18.96 9.01 -0.71
C GLY A 781 -19.86 8.39 -1.77
N GLY A 782 -21.17 8.66 -1.68
CA GLY A 782 -22.13 8.33 -2.74
C GLY A 782 -21.89 9.10 -4.05
N GLU A 783 -22.82 8.99 -5.00
CA GLU A 783 -22.72 9.66 -6.32
C GLU A 783 -22.31 11.14 -6.17
N GLY A 784 -21.17 11.51 -6.80
CA GLY A 784 -20.65 12.88 -6.84
C GLY A 784 -19.63 13.27 -5.75
N LEU A 785 -19.51 12.51 -4.66
CA LEU A 785 -18.57 12.83 -3.55
C LEU A 785 -17.19 12.19 -3.72
N GLY A 786 -17.09 11.06 -4.43
CA GLY A 786 -15.81 10.36 -4.63
C GLY A 786 -15.19 9.83 -3.33
N THR A 787 -13.88 9.56 -3.34
CA THR A 787 -13.15 8.97 -2.19
C THR A 787 -12.11 9.93 -1.63
N ILE A 788 -12.02 10.05 -0.31
CA ILE A 788 -10.90 10.67 0.39
C ILE A 788 -10.26 9.66 1.35
N VAL A 789 -8.95 9.71 1.52
CA VAL A 789 -8.25 8.90 2.53
C VAL A 789 -7.66 9.83 3.57
N VAL A 790 -8.02 9.57 4.82
CA VAL A 790 -7.50 10.31 5.98
C VAL A 790 -6.77 9.34 6.90
N HIS A 791 -5.56 9.72 7.32
CA HIS A 791 -4.77 8.92 8.24
C HIS A 791 -5.28 9.05 9.68
N ARG A 792 -5.90 7.98 10.17
CA ARG A 792 -6.29 7.79 11.57
C ARG A 792 -5.09 8.05 12.50
N PRO A 793 -5.23 8.97 13.47
CA PRO A 793 -4.24 9.18 14.51
C PRO A 793 -4.08 7.94 15.38
N HIS A 794 -2.84 7.56 15.65
CA HIS A 794 -2.54 6.44 16.54
C HIS A 794 -2.47 6.88 18.02
N GLY A 795 -3.09 6.13 18.94
CA GLY A 795 -3.01 6.37 20.40
C GLY A 795 -4.25 5.93 21.19
N THR A 796 -4.21 5.99 22.52
CA THR A 796 -5.30 5.56 23.43
C THR A 796 -6.55 6.44 23.37
N LYS A 797 -6.40 7.70 22.92
CA LYS A 797 -7.50 8.62 22.59
C LYS A 797 -7.19 9.23 21.22
N PRO A 798 -7.48 8.52 20.12
CA PRO A 798 -7.09 8.93 18.79
C PRO A 798 -7.76 10.26 18.47
N SER A 799 -6.94 11.27 18.21
CA SER A 799 -7.41 12.61 17.95
C SER A 799 -6.52 13.30 16.93
N LEU A 800 -7.16 14.03 16.03
CA LEU A 800 -6.48 14.82 15.02
C LEU A 800 -5.83 16.01 15.72
N SER A 801 -4.54 16.23 15.44
CA SER A 801 -3.87 17.45 15.87
C SER A 801 -4.41 18.64 15.09
N HIS A 802 -4.20 19.84 15.62
CA HIS A 802 -4.60 21.07 14.95
C HIS A 802 -4.04 21.16 13.52
N GLU A 803 -2.77 20.78 13.34
CA GLU A 803 -2.09 20.80 12.05
C GLU A 803 -2.73 19.81 11.05
N ARG A 804 -3.14 18.63 11.53
CA ARG A 804 -3.88 17.66 10.70
C ARG A 804 -5.29 18.15 10.35
N CYS A 805 -5.98 18.81 11.28
CA CYS A 805 -7.29 19.41 10.99
C CYS A 805 -7.18 20.47 9.88
N LYS A 806 -6.19 21.37 9.97
CA LYS A 806 -5.90 22.37 8.93
C LYS A 806 -5.66 21.72 7.57
N ASP A 807 -4.89 20.64 7.53
CA ASP A 807 -4.57 19.93 6.29
C ASP A 807 -5.79 19.26 5.66
N ILE A 808 -6.58 18.53 6.47
CA ILE A 808 -7.84 17.91 6.04
C ILE A 808 -8.80 18.99 5.53
N ALA A 809 -8.97 20.10 6.27
CA ALA A 809 -9.81 21.22 5.86
C ALA A 809 -9.33 21.83 4.53
N GLY A 810 -8.02 22.02 4.36
CA GLY A 810 -7.43 22.49 3.12
C GLY A 810 -7.68 21.54 1.94
N ARG A 811 -7.57 20.22 2.16
CA ARG A 811 -7.88 19.21 1.15
C ARG A 811 -9.35 19.25 0.75
N LEU A 812 -10.27 19.30 1.71
CA LEU A 812 -11.71 19.40 1.45
C LEU A 812 -12.05 20.67 0.66
N ARG A 813 -11.40 21.79 0.98
CA ARG A 813 -11.54 23.05 0.23
C ARG A 813 -11.03 22.93 -1.20
N ARG A 814 -9.85 22.36 -1.44
CA ARG A 814 -9.31 22.19 -2.80
C ARG A 814 -10.13 21.22 -3.64
N LYS A 815 -10.56 20.11 -3.03
CA LYS A 815 -11.23 19.01 -3.74
C LYS A 815 -12.70 19.30 -4.03
N TYR A 816 -13.39 19.94 -3.09
CA TYR A 816 -14.84 20.13 -3.15
C TYR A 816 -15.31 21.58 -3.02
N GLY A 817 -14.38 22.52 -2.78
CA GLY A 817 -14.75 23.89 -2.45
C GLY A 817 -15.33 24.08 -1.05
N TRP A 818 -15.25 23.06 -0.19
CA TRP A 818 -15.91 23.09 1.12
C TRP A 818 -15.28 24.09 2.09
N THR A 819 -16.15 24.83 2.75
CA THR A 819 -15.89 25.71 3.88
C THR A 819 -16.90 25.44 4.99
N VAL A 820 -16.77 26.12 6.14
CA VAL A 820 -17.76 25.94 7.22
C VAL A 820 -19.17 26.35 6.76
N GLU A 821 -19.26 27.35 5.88
CA GLU A 821 -20.50 27.86 5.30
C GLU A 821 -21.15 26.91 4.29
N THR A 822 -20.42 25.89 3.82
CA THR A 822 -21.00 24.86 2.95
C THR A 822 -22.05 24.01 3.68
N PHE A 823 -22.00 23.96 5.01
CA PHE A 823 -22.82 23.08 5.82
C PHE A 823 -23.89 23.84 6.61
N VAL A 824 -25.10 23.29 6.64
CA VAL A 824 -26.23 23.87 7.38
C VAL A 824 -26.86 22.81 8.30
N GLU A 825 -27.41 23.25 9.45
CA GLU A 825 -28.11 22.34 10.37
C GLU A 825 -29.40 21.81 9.72
N ARG A 826 -29.50 20.49 9.59
CA ARG A 826 -30.69 19.77 9.10
C ARG A 826 -31.87 20.13 10.00
N THR A 827 -32.88 20.78 9.43
CA THR A 827 -34.09 21.15 10.17
C THR A 827 -34.81 19.87 10.60
N LYS A 828 -35.19 19.78 11.89
CA LYS A 828 -36.04 18.68 12.35
C LYS A 828 -37.38 18.78 11.64
N ALA A 829 -37.75 17.74 10.89
CA ALA A 829 -39.12 17.58 10.41
C ALA A 829 -40.07 17.64 11.63
N ALA A 830 -41.07 18.52 11.53
CA ALA A 830 -42.08 18.73 12.56
C ALA A 830 -43.00 17.50 12.72
#